data_AF-A0A0Q6A5C2-F1
#
_entry.id   AF-A0A0Q6A5C2-F1
#
_cell.length_a   1.000
_cell.length_b   1.000
_cell.length_c   1.000
_cell.angle_alpha   90.00
_cell.angle_beta   90.00
_cell.angle_gamma   90.00
#
_symmetry.space_group_name_H-M   'P 1'
#
loop_
_entity.id
_entity.type
_entity.pdbx_description
1 polymer ?
#
loop_
_entity_poly.entity_id
_entity_poly.type
_entity_poly.pdbx_seq_one_letter_code
_entity_poly.pdbx_strand_id
1 'polypeptide(L)'
;MPSAPQREKGQSKPLVLITGASGFIGKAVVRRLADDYRLIGLDRAGPPDPPCPAHAIDFDVSSSEQVKTALASVRSRFGRQIASVLHLAAYFDLSGEPSPLYDRITVEGTRRLIEALQEFEVGQFIFASSMLVHEATDSPEKTINEDSPIKPSWAYPESKVRTEDLLRKEHGKIPVVLLRIAGVYDDLAHNPFLAEQISRIYEHRLSAHVYPGMLCAGQSFVHVDDLTEAVARLIAHRNRLPRELPLLVGETEALGYAEVQNIVGQVLHKEHWTTLRMPQEMASIGAWLADNVLGEKEFIRPWMIAQANAHYPLDTTRARKLLEWEPHHSLRRTLPKIVASLKSNPTSWYKSNKLDAARVAWYGSGTGSPAEDISGPAEPQQTSSPSRRQGHVGHCTQNGSRTTEASRGHHADHMQMMEEDARRTRWAHFANVGLGFWLAASPAVYDALANNSVGPRVFEVTLERRLPPVEWRADMLMTSDVVSGLLIAIFGALSLSRKTAWFAQWANTLVGIWLLFAPLLFWSPSAAQYNNDMLVGTLVIAFAVLVPMMPGMSMAAMMDRKVVPPGWTYCPSTGAQRLPIAAMGLTGLLIARMLTAYQLGHVDHVWEPFFSGDLADPRNGTEEIITSSVSKAWPIPDAGLGAVSYTLEIVMAVMGGRDRWRTMPWMVTFFGILVIPLGVISIYFIIIQPIVIGTWSTPALIAALAMLIMIPFALDEVIAMGQFLYWAFCQGKPVLRTFLQGDAIERGAEDDHDTLSSVRAFWSDTIKGTTAPWNLVCAMGIGGLLMLSRLLFGASGSAANSDHLIGALVLTIAIIATAEVARPLRFVNILFGCWLIAAPWLLRGATWHSAIVDVAFGIALIMTSLPRGVRSREHYASWDRYIV
;
A
#
# COMPACT_ATOMS: atom_id res chain seq x y z
N MET A 1 43.34 -15.10 -44.51
CA MET A 1 42.19 -15.08 -45.43
C MET A 1 41.95 -16.48 -45.97
N PRO A 2 40.71 -16.96 -45.91
CA PRO A 2 40.06 -17.58 -47.05
C PRO A 2 38.88 -16.70 -47.50
N SER A 3 38.72 -16.60 -48.81
CA SER A 3 37.74 -15.76 -49.51
C SER A 3 36.30 -16.05 -49.11
N ALA A 4 35.58 -15.03 -48.65
CA ALA A 4 34.12 -15.05 -48.51
C ALA A 4 33.47 -15.35 -49.87
N PRO A 5 32.49 -16.26 -49.95
CA PRO A 5 31.77 -16.51 -51.19
C PRO A 5 31.00 -15.24 -51.58
N GLN A 6 31.22 -14.77 -52.80
CA GLN A 6 30.47 -13.67 -53.40
C GLN A 6 28.98 -14.02 -53.40
N ARG A 7 28.16 -13.23 -52.69
CA ARG A 7 26.69 -13.36 -52.71
C ARG A 7 26.19 -13.02 -54.12
N GLU A 8 25.66 -14.01 -54.83
CA GLU A 8 24.87 -13.79 -56.04
C GLU A 8 23.66 -12.90 -55.70
N LYS A 9 23.66 -11.68 -56.24
CA LYS A 9 22.51 -10.78 -56.22
C LYS A 9 21.42 -11.36 -57.13
N GLY A 10 20.43 -12.05 -56.54
CA GLY A 10 19.26 -12.51 -57.30
C GLY A 10 18.32 -13.51 -56.62
N GLN A 11 18.73 -14.24 -55.58
CA GLN A 11 17.85 -15.20 -54.90
C GLN A 11 17.07 -14.56 -53.74
N SER A 12 15.75 -14.74 -53.71
CA SER A 12 14.89 -14.31 -52.59
C SER A 12 15.27 -15.05 -51.31
N LYS A 13 15.40 -14.33 -50.18
CA LYS A 13 15.72 -14.93 -48.87
C LYS A 13 14.73 -16.07 -48.53
N PRO A 14 15.19 -17.20 -47.94
CA PRO A 14 14.30 -18.28 -47.54
C PRO A 14 13.26 -17.83 -46.52
N LEU A 15 12.06 -18.42 -46.57
CA LEU A 15 10.91 -18.04 -45.74
C LEU A 15 10.88 -18.80 -44.41
N VAL A 16 10.73 -18.09 -43.30
CA VAL A 16 10.50 -18.68 -41.97
C VAL A 16 9.17 -18.18 -41.40
N LEU A 17 8.34 -19.13 -40.96
CA LEU A 17 7.05 -18.86 -40.33
C LEU A 17 7.18 -19.02 -38.81
N ILE A 18 6.76 -18.03 -38.03
CA ILE A 18 6.90 -18.04 -36.57
C ILE A 18 5.53 -17.85 -35.94
N THR A 19 5.00 -18.82 -35.21
CA THR A 19 3.78 -18.63 -34.40
C THR A 19 4.15 -18.13 -33.01
N GLY A 20 3.32 -17.29 -32.38
CA GLY A 20 3.66 -16.68 -31.10
C GLY A 20 4.76 -15.62 -31.24
N ALA A 21 4.83 -14.99 -32.41
CA ALA A 21 5.88 -14.05 -32.78
C ALA A 21 5.87 -12.75 -31.95
N SER A 22 4.73 -12.41 -31.34
CA SER A 22 4.60 -11.27 -30.43
C SER A 22 5.08 -11.56 -29.00
N GLY A 23 5.34 -12.83 -28.68
CA GLY A 23 5.82 -13.28 -27.37
C GLY A 23 7.29 -12.93 -27.10
N PHE A 24 7.74 -13.20 -25.87
CA PHE A 24 9.10 -12.91 -25.40
C PHE A 24 10.18 -13.56 -26.29
N ILE A 25 10.10 -14.87 -26.49
CA ILE A 25 11.05 -15.62 -27.35
C ILE A 25 10.85 -15.24 -28.82
N GLY A 26 9.59 -15.12 -29.28
CA GLY A 26 9.26 -14.81 -30.67
C GLY A 26 9.88 -13.50 -31.16
N LYS A 27 9.79 -12.43 -30.35
CA LYS A 27 10.39 -11.13 -30.65
C LYS A 27 11.90 -11.20 -30.79
N ALA A 28 12.57 -11.93 -29.90
CA ALA A 28 14.02 -12.11 -29.95
C ALA A 28 14.44 -12.90 -31.21
N VAL A 29 13.72 -13.98 -31.54
CA VAL A 29 14.00 -14.77 -32.76
C VAL A 29 13.80 -13.93 -34.03
N VAL A 30 12.74 -13.12 -34.10
CA VAL A 30 12.51 -12.25 -35.27
C VAL A 30 13.69 -11.30 -35.48
N ARG A 31 14.19 -10.67 -34.40
CA ARG A 31 15.36 -9.80 -34.47
C ARG A 31 16.62 -10.55 -34.94
N ARG A 32 16.86 -11.76 -34.42
CA ARG A 32 18.04 -12.57 -34.76
C ARG A 32 18.05 -13.05 -36.21
N LEU A 33 16.88 -13.31 -36.80
CA LEU A 33 16.75 -13.89 -38.15
C LEU A 33 16.48 -12.87 -39.27
N ALA A 34 16.22 -11.61 -38.92
CA ALA A 34 15.80 -10.55 -39.85
C ALA A 34 16.72 -10.36 -41.06
N ASP A 35 18.03 -10.50 -40.86
CA ASP A 35 19.03 -10.24 -41.90
C ASP A 35 19.17 -11.39 -42.91
N ASP A 36 18.84 -12.62 -42.52
CA ASP A 36 19.11 -13.81 -43.33
C ASP A 36 17.85 -14.43 -43.94
N TYR A 37 16.67 -14.15 -43.36
CA TYR A 37 15.41 -14.80 -43.74
C TYR A 37 14.30 -13.78 -44.04
N ARG A 38 13.33 -14.20 -44.85
CA ARG A 38 12.04 -13.51 -44.94
C ARG A 38 11.15 -14.07 -43.83
N LEU A 39 10.61 -13.20 -42.99
CA LEU A 39 9.91 -13.61 -41.76
C LEU A 39 8.41 -13.34 -41.86
N ILE A 40 7.60 -14.31 -41.45
CA ILE A 40 6.16 -14.13 -41.22
C ILE A 40 5.87 -14.45 -39.76
N GLY A 41 5.31 -13.47 -39.07
CA GLY A 41 4.84 -13.62 -37.69
C GLY A 41 3.35 -13.92 -37.67
N LEU A 42 2.98 -15.05 -37.09
CA LEU A 42 1.60 -15.45 -36.82
C LEU A 42 1.31 -15.25 -35.33
N ASP A 43 0.37 -14.36 -35.01
CA ASP A 43 -0.10 -14.16 -33.64
C ASP A 43 -1.56 -13.71 -33.63
N ARG A 44 -2.19 -13.67 -32.46
CA ARG A 44 -3.59 -13.24 -32.33
C ARG A 44 -3.73 -11.78 -32.73
N ALA A 45 -4.90 -11.41 -33.26
CA ALA A 45 -5.21 -10.03 -33.58
C ALA A 45 -5.13 -9.11 -32.34
N GLY A 46 -4.48 -7.96 -32.50
CA GLY A 46 -4.36 -6.92 -31.47
C GLY A 46 -2.97 -6.82 -30.84
N PRO A 47 -2.63 -5.67 -30.22
CA PRO A 47 -1.29 -5.41 -29.73
C PRO A 47 -0.89 -6.33 -28.55
N PRO A 48 0.42 -6.65 -28.42
CA PRO A 48 1.50 -6.27 -29.32
C PRO A 48 1.51 -7.12 -30.60
N ASP A 49 1.72 -6.49 -31.76
CA ASP A 49 1.89 -7.19 -33.03
C ASP A 49 3.30 -7.80 -33.17
N PRO A 50 3.50 -8.77 -34.09
CA PRO A 50 4.82 -9.27 -34.43
C PRO A 50 5.76 -8.12 -34.83
N PRO A 51 7.01 -8.07 -34.30
CA PRO A 51 7.88 -6.93 -34.55
C PRO A 51 8.38 -6.87 -36.00
N CYS A 52 8.57 -5.65 -36.51
CA CYS A 52 9.27 -5.40 -37.78
C CYS A 52 10.68 -6.04 -37.73
N PRO A 53 11.17 -6.68 -38.82
CA PRO A 53 10.63 -6.71 -40.19
C PRO A 53 9.73 -7.91 -40.52
N ALA A 54 9.23 -8.66 -39.53
CA ALA A 54 8.31 -9.77 -39.82
C ALA A 54 6.98 -9.26 -40.37
N HIS A 55 6.46 -9.93 -41.40
CA HIS A 55 5.11 -9.68 -41.87
C HIS A 55 4.10 -10.30 -40.90
N ALA A 56 3.31 -9.45 -40.23
CA ALA A 56 2.25 -9.89 -39.34
C ALA A 56 1.06 -10.46 -40.13
N ILE A 57 0.53 -11.59 -39.69
CA ILE A 57 -0.74 -12.17 -40.15
C ILE A 57 -1.50 -12.66 -38.92
N ASP A 58 -2.76 -12.22 -38.80
CA ASP A 58 -3.65 -12.64 -37.71
C ASP A 58 -3.86 -14.15 -37.72
N PHE A 59 -3.76 -14.74 -36.53
CA PHE A 59 -3.69 -16.17 -36.33
C PHE A 59 -4.21 -16.57 -34.95
N ASP A 60 -5.23 -17.43 -34.92
CA ASP A 60 -5.64 -18.14 -33.70
C ASP A 60 -5.57 -19.65 -33.94
N VAL A 61 -4.60 -20.28 -33.31
CA VAL A 61 -4.36 -21.73 -33.41
C VAL A 61 -5.52 -22.57 -32.84
N SER A 62 -6.38 -21.97 -32.01
CA SER A 62 -7.56 -22.64 -31.44
C SER A 62 -8.72 -22.78 -32.44
N SER A 63 -8.63 -22.15 -33.62
CA SER A 63 -9.65 -22.14 -34.65
C SER A 63 -9.12 -22.67 -35.99
N SER A 64 -9.68 -23.80 -36.44
CA SER A 64 -9.29 -24.43 -37.72
C SER A 64 -9.49 -23.48 -38.92
N GLU A 65 -10.55 -22.67 -38.91
CA GLU A 65 -10.84 -21.74 -40.00
C GLU A 65 -9.85 -20.56 -40.04
N GLN A 66 -9.43 -20.06 -38.88
CA GLN A 66 -8.39 -19.01 -38.83
C GLN A 66 -7.02 -19.54 -39.24
N VAL A 67 -6.64 -20.77 -38.84
CA VAL A 67 -5.40 -21.42 -39.28
C VAL A 67 -5.36 -21.56 -40.81
N LYS A 68 -6.44 -22.09 -41.41
CA LYS A 68 -6.55 -22.22 -42.88
C LYS A 68 -6.47 -20.87 -43.58
N THR A 69 -7.17 -19.86 -43.06
CA THR A 69 -7.19 -18.51 -43.63
C THR A 69 -5.80 -17.86 -43.59
N ALA A 70 -5.12 -17.95 -42.45
CA ALA A 70 -3.76 -17.44 -42.27
C ALA A 70 -2.78 -18.11 -43.25
N LEU A 71 -2.81 -19.45 -43.34
CA LEU A 71 -1.94 -20.18 -44.26
C LEU A 71 -2.30 -19.94 -45.74
N ALA A 72 -3.58 -19.76 -46.09
CA ALA A 72 -3.96 -19.35 -47.44
C ALA A 72 -3.40 -17.96 -47.81
N SER A 73 -3.36 -17.03 -46.85
CA SER A 73 -2.70 -15.73 -47.00
C SER A 73 -1.19 -15.87 -47.18
N VAL A 74 -0.53 -16.73 -46.38
CA VAL A 74 0.89 -17.08 -46.56
C VAL A 74 1.13 -17.62 -47.97
N ARG A 75 0.32 -18.60 -48.41
CA ARG A 75 0.45 -19.24 -49.72
C ARG A 75 0.33 -18.25 -50.87
N SER A 76 -0.68 -17.38 -50.83
CA SER A 76 -0.95 -16.42 -51.91
C SER A 76 0.11 -15.31 -52.02
N ARG A 77 0.64 -14.84 -50.89
CA ARG A 77 1.58 -13.69 -50.84
C ARG A 77 3.05 -14.11 -50.86
N PHE A 78 3.37 -15.33 -50.43
CA PHE A 78 4.75 -15.76 -50.17
C PHE A 78 5.12 -17.10 -50.84
N GLY A 79 4.15 -17.84 -51.39
CA GLY A 79 4.37 -19.12 -52.04
C GLY A 79 4.23 -20.33 -51.10
N ARG A 80 4.55 -21.52 -51.62
CA ARG A 80 4.38 -22.80 -50.91
C ARG A 80 5.65 -23.33 -50.23
N GLN A 81 6.80 -22.70 -50.46
CA GLN A 81 8.09 -23.13 -49.91
C GLN A 81 8.38 -22.40 -48.61
N ILE A 82 8.49 -23.17 -47.52
CA ILE A 82 8.81 -22.67 -46.18
C ILE A 82 10.09 -23.36 -45.71
N ALA A 83 11.15 -22.59 -45.46
CA ALA A 83 12.41 -23.15 -45.00
C ALA A 83 12.27 -23.75 -43.60
N SER A 84 11.56 -23.07 -42.69
CA SER A 84 11.26 -23.59 -41.36
C SER A 84 9.99 -22.97 -40.79
N VAL A 85 9.24 -23.76 -40.03
CA VAL A 85 8.15 -23.27 -39.17
C VAL A 85 8.63 -23.37 -37.73
N LEU A 86 8.66 -22.26 -37.00
CA LEU A 86 8.95 -22.22 -35.57
C LEU A 86 7.64 -22.03 -34.79
N HIS A 87 7.20 -23.10 -34.13
CA HIS A 87 5.95 -23.12 -33.38
C HIS A 87 6.18 -22.80 -31.90
N LEU A 88 6.08 -21.51 -31.54
CA LEU A 88 6.16 -21.03 -30.14
C LEU A 88 4.79 -20.84 -29.47
N ALA A 89 3.70 -20.89 -30.24
CA ALA A 89 2.36 -20.66 -29.69
C ALA A 89 1.94 -21.86 -28.82
N ALA A 90 1.77 -21.62 -27.52
CA ALA A 90 1.31 -22.62 -26.56
C ALA A 90 0.64 -21.92 -25.36
N TYR A 91 -0.23 -22.65 -24.66
CA TYR A 91 -0.76 -22.19 -23.38
C TYR A 91 0.22 -22.50 -22.25
N PHE A 92 0.45 -21.54 -21.35
CA PHE A 92 1.27 -21.67 -20.15
C PHE A 92 0.60 -20.94 -18.99
N ASP A 93 0.49 -21.60 -17.86
CA ASP A 93 -0.06 -21.05 -16.62
C ASP A 93 0.70 -21.59 -15.41
N LEU A 94 0.78 -20.77 -14.35
CA LEU A 94 1.51 -21.05 -13.12
C LEU A 94 0.63 -21.67 -12.02
N SER A 95 -0.69 -21.77 -12.23
CA SER A 95 -1.59 -22.41 -11.26
C SER A 95 -1.19 -23.86 -10.97
N GLY A 96 -0.67 -24.56 -11.97
CA GLY A 96 -0.37 -25.99 -11.94
C GLY A 96 -1.59 -26.90 -12.10
N GLU A 97 -2.78 -26.32 -12.23
CA GLU A 97 -4.02 -27.05 -12.42
C GLU A 97 -4.21 -27.48 -13.88
N PRO A 98 -4.89 -28.62 -14.13
CA PRO A 98 -5.34 -28.98 -15.47
C PRO A 98 -6.23 -27.87 -16.05
N SER A 99 -5.97 -27.50 -17.29
CA SER A 99 -6.78 -26.53 -18.03
C SER A 99 -7.16 -27.11 -19.39
N PRO A 100 -8.43 -27.00 -19.82
CA PRO A 100 -8.83 -27.35 -21.19
C PRO A 100 -8.05 -26.59 -22.26
N LEU A 101 -7.44 -25.46 -21.92
CA LEU A 101 -6.63 -24.66 -22.83
C LEU A 101 -5.32 -25.36 -23.23
N TYR A 102 -4.75 -26.22 -22.37
CA TYR A 102 -3.60 -27.04 -22.75
C TYR A 102 -3.94 -27.96 -23.92
N ASP A 103 -5.11 -28.58 -23.87
CA ASP A 103 -5.57 -29.46 -24.94
C ASP A 103 -5.95 -28.67 -26.19
N ARG A 104 -6.83 -27.66 -26.03
CA ARG A 104 -7.38 -26.89 -27.15
C ARG A 104 -6.33 -26.09 -27.92
N ILE A 105 -5.39 -25.45 -27.22
CA ILE A 105 -4.39 -24.53 -27.81
C ILE A 105 -3.08 -25.25 -28.09
N THR A 106 -2.52 -26.00 -27.13
CA THR A 106 -1.18 -26.60 -27.30
C THR A 106 -1.26 -27.88 -28.13
N VAL A 107 -2.08 -28.86 -27.74
CA VAL A 107 -2.12 -30.17 -28.42
C VAL A 107 -2.87 -30.07 -29.75
N GLU A 108 -4.17 -29.77 -29.68
CA GLU A 108 -5.04 -29.72 -30.87
C GLU A 108 -4.74 -28.51 -31.76
N GLY A 109 -4.21 -27.42 -31.19
CA GLY A 109 -3.72 -26.31 -32.01
C GLY A 109 -2.51 -26.72 -32.86
N THR A 110 -1.55 -27.44 -32.28
CA THR A 110 -0.42 -27.99 -33.04
C THR A 110 -0.90 -28.94 -34.13
N ARG A 111 -1.90 -29.80 -33.83
CA ARG A 111 -2.54 -30.69 -34.82
C ARG A 111 -3.06 -29.93 -36.03
N ARG A 112 -3.92 -28.93 -35.81
CA ARG A 112 -4.50 -28.10 -36.88
C ARG A 112 -3.43 -27.45 -37.75
N LEU A 113 -2.36 -26.96 -37.11
CA LEU A 113 -1.27 -26.31 -37.81
C LEU A 113 -0.46 -27.30 -38.65
N ILE A 114 -0.04 -28.45 -38.10
CA ILE A 114 0.77 -29.43 -38.83
C ILE A 114 -0.02 -30.10 -39.97
N GLU A 115 -1.32 -30.32 -39.79
CA GLU A 115 -2.23 -30.82 -40.83
C GLU A 115 -2.35 -29.82 -41.99
N ALA A 116 -2.61 -28.54 -41.70
CA ALA A 116 -2.75 -27.51 -42.72
C ALA A 116 -1.42 -27.23 -43.46
N LEU A 117 -0.28 -27.45 -42.80
CA LEU A 117 1.04 -27.33 -43.41
C LEU A 117 1.39 -28.47 -44.38
N GLN A 118 0.64 -29.58 -44.43
CA GLN A 118 0.89 -30.67 -45.39
C GLN A 118 0.74 -30.22 -46.85
N GLU A 119 -0.02 -29.14 -47.10
CA GLU A 119 -0.11 -28.52 -48.42
C GLU A 119 1.17 -27.75 -48.82
N PHE A 120 2.10 -27.50 -47.90
CA PHE A 120 3.33 -26.76 -48.16
C PHE A 120 4.53 -27.69 -48.37
N GLU A 121 5.60 -27.13 -48.93
CA GLU A 121 6.94 -27.72 -48.93
C GLU A 121 7.71 -27.13 -47.75
N VAL A 122 7.60 -27.79 -46.59
CA VAL A 122 8.21 -27.33 -45.33
C VAL A 122 9.52 -28.08 -45.09
N GLY A 123 10.63 -27.34 -44.99
CA GLY A 123 11.96 -27.92 -44.74
C GLY A 123 12.08 -28.57 -43.36
N GLN A 124 11.50 -27.95 -42.34
CA GLN A 124 11.32 -28.53 -41.00
C GLN A 124 10.26 -27.77 -40.19
N PHE A 125 9.69 -28.45 -39.21
CA PHE A 125 8.78 -27.89 -38.20
C PHE A 125 9.42 -28.01 -36.81
N ILE A 126 9.71 -26.88 -36.18
CA ILE A 126 10.37 -26.77 -34.88
C ILE A 126 9.30 -26.48 -33.83
N PHE A 127 9.04 -27.45 -32.96
CA PHE A 127 8.13 -27.29 -31.83
C PHE A 127 8.89 -26.87 -30.57
N ALA A 128 8.49 -25.77 -29.94
CA ALA A 128 9.02 -25.37 -28.64
C ALA A 128 8.45 -26.27 -27.53
N SER A 129 9.17 -27.34 -27.24
CA SER A 129 8.98 -28.18 -26.06
C SER A 129 9.76 -27.61 -24.85
N SER A 130 9.88 -28.39 -23.78
CA SER A 130 10.53 -27.99 -22.53
C SER A 130 11.43 -29.09 -22.00
N MET A 131 12.51 -28.76 -21.30
CA MET A 131 13.29 -29.76 -20.56
C MET A 131 12.48 -30.49 -19.48
N LEU A 132 11.40 -29.86 -18.98
CA LEU A 132 10.55 -30.38 -17.90
C LEU A 132 9.71 -31.61 -18.31
N VAL A 133 9.80 -32.04 -19.58
CA VAL A 133 9.22 -33.31 -20.04
C VAL A 133 9.98 -34.52 -19.49
N HIS A 134 11.26 -34.34 -19.14
CA HIS A 134 12.10 -35.40 -18.60
C HIS A 134 11.81 -35.64 -17.11
N GLU A 135 12.13 -36.86 -16.66
CA GLU A 135 12.21 -37.17 -15.23
C GLU A 135 13.36 -36.38 -14.59
N ALA A 136 13.09 -35.76 -13.44
CA ALA A 136 14.13 -35.06 -12.67
C ALA A 136 15.16 -36.06 -12.12
N THR A 137 16.42 -35.63 -12.00
CA THR A 137 17.45 -36.49 -11.43
C THR A 137 17.44 -36.46 -9.89
N ASP A 138 17.92 -37.55 -9.30
CA ASP A 138 18.07 -37.75 -7.86
C ASP A 138 19.36 -37.12 -7.29
N SER A 139 20.26 -36.66 -8.16
CA SER A 139 21.55 -36.08 -7.80
C SER A 139 21.99 -34.98 -8.80
N PRO A 140 22.62 -33.89 -8.32
CA PRO A 140 23.19 -32.84 -9.17
C PRO A 140 24.25 -33.34 -10.17
N GLU A 141 24.90 -34.47 -9.90
CA GLU A 141 25.99 -35.00 -10.75
C GLU A 141 25.47 -35.75 -11.99
N LYS A 142 24.21 -36.18 -11.99
CA LYS A 142 23.61 -36.89 -13.12
C LYS A 142 22.97 -35.88 -14.06
N THR A 143 23.41 -35.86 -15.32
CA THR A 143 22.88 -34.98 -16.38
C THR A 143 21.76 -35.65 -17.19
N ILE A 144 20.81 -34.84 -17.65
CA ILE A 144 19.71 -35.24 -18.54
C ILE A 144 20.12 -34.98 -19.99
N ASN A 145 20.03 -36.01 -20.83
CA ASN A 145 20.16 -35.91 -22.28
C ASN A 145 18.82 -36.25 -22.97
N GLU A 146 18.76 -36.17 -24.30
CA GLU A 146 17.51 -36.33 -25.03
C GLU A 146 16.89 -37.74 -24.95
N ASP A 147 17.69 -38.74 -24.61
CA ASP A 147 17.29 -40.16 -24.50
C ASP A 147 16.92 -40.53 -23.05
N SER A 148 17.05 -39.59 -22.11
CA SER A 148 16.67 -39.77 -20.71
C SER A 148 15.14 -39.96 -20.57
N PRO A 149 14.66 -40.68 -19.52
CA PRO A 149 13.24 -40.97 -19.35
C PRO A 149 12.33 -39.74 -19.41
N ILE A 150 11.16 -39.90 -20.05
CA ILE A 150 10.12 -38.86 -20.17
C ILE A 150 9.06 -39.14 -19.11
N LYS A 151 8.98 -38.28 -18.10
CA LYS A 151 8.05 -38.40 -16.98
C LYS A 151 7.69 -37.00 -16.45
N PRO A 152 6.74 -36.32 -17.11
CA PRO A 152 6.34 -34.97 -16.74
C PRO A 152 5.71 -34.97 -15.34
N SER A 153 5.99 -33.93 -14.55
CA SER A 153 5.55 -33.87 -13.14
C SER A 153 4.23 -33.14 -12.90
N TRP A 154 3.68 -32.46 -13.91
CA TRP A 154 2.50 -31.60 -13.80
C TRP A 154 1.91 -31.31 -15.19
N ALA A 155 0.73 -30.67 -15.23
CA ALA A 155 -0.10 -30.53 -16.44
C ALA A 155 0.60 -29.82 -17.62
N TYR A 156 1.45 -28.81 -17.36
CA TYR A 156 2.15 -28.09 -18.42
C TYR A 156 3.11 -28.97 -19.25
N PRO A 157 4.15 -29.61 -18.67
CA PRO A 157 5.03 -30.49 -19.42
C PRO A 157 4.30 -31.73 -19.94
N GLU A 158 3.25 -32.19 -19.27
CA GLU A 158 2.41 -33.27 -19.80
C GLU A 158 1.76 -32.88 -21.13
N SER A 159 1.25 -31.65 -21.26
CA SER A 159 0.73 -31.14 -22.53
C SER A 159 1.80 -31.10 -23.63
N LYS A 160 3.07 -30.83 -23.27
CA LYS A 160 4.20 -30.85 -24.21
C LYS A 160 4.53 -32.27 -24.65
N VAL A 161 4.57 -33.24 -23.74
CA VAL A 161 4.76 -34.67 -24.07
C VAL A 161 3.66 -35.16 -25.03
N ARG A 162 2.38 -34.88 -24.73
CA ARG A 162 1.27 -35.23 -25.61
C ARG A 162 1.40 -34.61 -27.00
N THR A 163 1.93 -33.40 -27.09
CA THR A 163 2.18 -32.71 -28.36
C THR A 163 3.40 -33.28 -29.10
N GLU A 164 4.47 -33.66 -28.39
CA GLU A 164 5.60 -34.39 -28.98
C GLU A 164 5.14 -35.72 -29.59
N ASP A 165 4.32 -36.48 -28.88
CA ASP A 165 3.76 -37.75 -29.37
C ASP A 165 2.83 -37.55 -30.57
N LEU A 166 2.02 -36.49 -30.57
CA LEU A 166 1.19 -36.10 -31.71
C LEU A 166 2.06 -35.81 -32.93
N LEU A 167 3.10 -35.00 -32.78
CA LEU A 167 3.99 -34.66 -33.88
C LEU A 167 4.71 -35.89 -34.43
N ARG A 168 5.18 -36.82 -33.58
CA ARG A 168 5.78 -38.08 -34.05
C ARG A 168 4.82 -38.94 -34.88
N LYS A 169 3.52 -38.88 -34.60
CA LYS A 169 2.50 -39.67 -35.31
C LYS A 169 1.98 -39.00 -36.57
N GLU A 170 1.88 -37.68 -36.56
CA GLU A 170 1.05 -36.93 -37.52
C GLU A 170 1.83 -35.90 -38.36
N HIS A 171 3.16 -35.83 -38.24
CA HIS A 171 3.97 -34.88 -39.02
C HIS A 171 4.02 -35.17 -40.53
N GLY A 172 3.66 -36.39 -40.95
CA GLY A 172 3.62 -36.79 -42.35
C GLY A 172 4.98 -36.64 -43.04
N LYS A 173 5.03 -35.85 -44.12
CA LYS A 173 6.26 -35.65 -44.90
C LYS A 173 7.22 -34.62 -44.29
N ILE A 174 6.79 -33.86 -43.29
CA ILE A 174 7.53 -32.69 -42.76
C ILE A 174 8.52 -33.15 -41.68
N PRO A 175 9.83 -32.88 -41.80
CA PRO A 175 10.77 -33.13 -40.70
C PRO A 175 10.40 -32.35 -39.44
N VAL A 176 10.48 -32.95 -38.26
CA VAL A 176 10.13 -32.33 -36.98
C VAL A 176 11.30 -32.26 -36.04
N VAL A 177 11.42 -31.12 -35.36
CA VAL A 177 12.35 -30.89 -34.27
C VAL A 177 11.56 -30.65 -33.00
N LEU A 178 11.80 -31.46 -31.98
CA LEU A 178 11.25 -31.31 -30.64
C LEU A 178 12.28 -30.56 -29.80
N LEU A 179 12.23 -29.22 -29.86
CA LEU A 179 13.19 -28.34 -29.21
C LEU A 179 12.84 -28.22 -27.72
N ARG A 180 13.54 -28.97 -26.86
CA ARG A 180 13.34 -29.00 -25.41
C ARG A 180 14.17 -27.90 -24.76
N ILE A 181 13.51 -26.77 -24.49
CA ILE A 181 14.16 -25.54 -24.02
C ILE A 181 14.25 -25.55 -22.49
N ALA A 182 15.41 -25.14 -21.96
CA ALA A 182 15.62 -24.87 -20.55
C ALA A 182 14.90 -23.60 -20.06
N GLY A 183 15.07 -23.19 -18.80
CA GLY A 183 14.47 -21.96 -18.28
C GLY A 183 15.00 -20.71 -19.01
N VAL A 184 14.20 -20.09 -19.87
CA VAL A 184 14.66 -18.90 -20.62
C VAL A 184 14.71 -17.67 -19.71
N TYR A 185 15.77 -16.88 -19.81
CA TYR A 185 15.95 -15.59 -19.11
C TYR A 185 16.72 -14.59 -19.98
N ASP A 186 16.79 -13.34 -19.51
CA ASP A 186 17.61 -12.27 -20.08
C ASP A 186 18.27 -11.41 -18.98
N ASP A 187 18.95 -10.34 -19.37
CA ASP A 187 19.59 -9.35 -18.47
C ASP A 187 18.59 -8.61 -17.53
N LEU A 188 17.28 -8.79 -17.70
CA LEU A 188 16.22 -8.23 -16.86
C LEU A 188 15.47 -9.29 -16.02
N ALA A 189 15.93 -10.55 -16.08
CA ALA A 189 15.30 -11.70 -15.43
C ALA A 189 13.85 -11.94 -15.84
N HIS A 190 13.50 -11.80 -17.13
CA HIS A 190 12.18 -12.18 -17.64
C HIS A 190 11.93 -13.70 -17.58
N ASN A 191 11.80 -14.19 -16.36
CA ASN A 191 11.49 -15.54 -15.94
C ASN A 191 10.77 -15.43 -14.57
N PRO A 192 9.49 -15.82 -14.46
CA PRO A 192 8.71 -15.56 -13.25
C PRO A 192 9.34 -16.11 -11.96
N PHE A 193 9.96 -17.29 -12.03
CA PHE A 193 10.58 -17.93 -10.86
C PHE A 193 11.83 -17.19 -10.39
N LEU A 194 12.69 -16.80 -11.34
CA LEU A 194 13.90 -16.04 -11.06
C LEU A 194 13.56 -14.63 -10.54
N ALA A 195 12.63 -13.94 -11.20
CA ALA A 195 12.21 -12.59 -10.80
C ALA A 195 11.61 -12.58 -9.38
N GLU A 196 10.76 -13.55 -9.04
CA GLU A 196 10.18 -13.62 -7.69
C GLU A 196 11.19 -14.04 -6.62
N GLN A 197 12.20 -14.83 -6.97
CA GLN A 197 13.30 -15.12 -6.04
C GLN A 197 14.11 -13.85 -5.75
N ILE A 198 14.45 -13.07 -6.78
CA ILE A 198 15.22 -11.82 -6.63
C ILE A 198 14.41 -10.75 -5.90
N SER A 199 13.11 -10.61 -6.19
CA SER A 199 12.23 -9.62 -5.54
C SER A 199 12.12 -9.85 -4.04
N ARG A 200 12.01 -11.12 -3.61
CA ARG A 200 11.96 -11.50 -2.19
C ARG A 200 13.22 -11.09 -1.43
N ILE A 201 14.39 -11.24 -2.05
CA ILE A 201 15.68 -10.82 -1.47
C ILE A 201 15.77 -9.29 -1.42
N TYR A 202 15.37 -8.61 -2.49
CA TYR A 202 15.37 -7.15 -2.57
C TYR A 202 14.48 -6.50 -1.51
N GLU A 203 13.32 -7.09 -1.24
CA GLU A 203 12.34 -6.61 -0.25
C GLU A 203 12.63 -7.07 1.20
N HIS A 204 13.72 -7.80 1.45
CA HIS A 204 14.01 -8.45 2.74
C HIS A 204 12.82 -9.26 3.29
N ARG A 205 12.10 -10.00 2.43
CA ARG A 205 11.00 -10.85 2.91
C ARG A 205 11.56 -12.00 3.74
N LEU A 206 10.86 -12.38 4.81
CA LEU A 206 11.24 -13.56 5.60
C LEU A 206 11.26 -14.83 4.75
N SER A 207 10.36 -14.94 3.77
CA SER A 207 10.33 -16.05 2.81
C SER A 207 11.55 -16.13 1.89
N ALA A 208 12.41 -15.09 1.84
CA ALA A 208 13.68 -15.13 1.14
C ALA A 208 14.74 -15.97 1.85
N HIS A 209 14.58 -16.22 3.16
CA HIS A 209 15.53 -16.98 3.97
C HIS A 209 15.14 -18.44 4.15
N VAL A 210 14.03 -18.90 3.56
CA VAL A 210 13.54 -20.27 3.71
C VAL A 210 13.30 -20.92 2.35
N TYR A 211 13.61 -22.22 2.25
CA TYR A 211 13.34 -23.04 1.07
C TYR A 211 12.82 -24.43 1.46
N PRO A 212 11.72 -24.93 0.85
CA PRO A 212 11.12 -26.21 1.21
C PRO A 212 11.88 -27.46 0.72
N GLY A 213 12.97 -27.30 -0.03
CA GLY A 213 13.69 -28.40 -0.67
C GLY A 213 15.18 -28.47 -0.34
N MET A 214 15.90 -29.28 -1.10
CA MET A 214 17.36 -29.35 -1.08
C MET A 214 17.95 -28.05 -1.62
N LEU A 215 18.86 -27.44 -0.87
CA LEU A 215 19.45 -26.15 -1.23
C LEU A 215 20.30 -26.19 -2.51
N CYS A 216 20.80 -27.38 -2.86
CA CYS A 216 21.52 -27.65 -4.11
C CYS A 216 20.60 -27.98 -5.29
N ALA A 217 19.28 -28.12 -5.08
CA ALA A 217 18.33 -28.36 -6.17
C ALA A 217 18.35 -27.20 -7.15
N GLY A 218 18.59 -27.53 -8.41
CA GLY A 218 18.84 -26.56 -9.48
C GLY A 218 18.23 -27.01 -10.79
N GLN A 219 17.81 -26.02 -11.57
CA GLN A 219 17.29 -26.20 -12.92
C GLN A 219 18.22 -25.48 -13.90
N SER A 220 18.45 -26.07 -15.07
CA SER A 220 19.23 -25.40 -16.11
C SER A 220 18.43 -24.24 -16.70
N PHE A 221 19.15 -23.16 -17.03
CA PHE A 221 18.59 -21.98 -17.68
C PHE A 221 19.20 -21.80 -19.07
N VAL A 222 18.68 -20.88 -19.88
CA VAL A 222 19.31 -20.47 -21.14
C VAL A 222 19.04 -18.98 -21.37
N HIS A 223 20.09 -18.24 -21.70
CA HIS A 223 19.92 -16.84 -22.06
C HIS A 223 19.19 -16.75 -23.41
N VAL A 224 18.28 -15.78 -23.56
CA VAL A 224 17.47 -15.64 -24.76
C VAL A 224 18.33 -15.50 -26.03
N ASP A 225 19.44 -14.79 -25.98
CA ASP A 225 20.35 -14.65 -27.11
C ASP A 225 20.95 -15.99 -27.55
N ASP A 226 21.39 -16.82 -26.59
CA ASP A 226 21.94 -18.14 -26.86
C ASP A 226 20.88 -19.09 -27.44
N LEU A 227 19.63 -18.99 -26.96
CA LEU A 227 18.49 -19.73 -27.53
C LEU A 227 18.21 -19.29 -28.98
N THR A 228 18.20 -17.99 -29.27
CA THR A 228 17.97 -17.52 -30.64
C THR A 228 19.09 -17.92 -31.59
N GLU A 229 20.33 -17.99 -31.10
CA GLU A 229 21.46 -18.53 -31.85
C GLU A 229 21.27 -20.02 -32.15
N ALA A 230 20.86 -20.82 -31.16
CA ALA A 230 20.56 -22.24 -31.37
C ALA A 230 19.48 -22.41 -32.45
N VAL A 231 18.40 -21.62 -32.39
CA VAL A 231 17.32 -21.63 -33.40
C VAL A 231 17.86 -21.23 -34.78
N ALA A 232 18.68 -20.19 -34.89
CA ALA A 232 19.26 -19.76 -36.16
C ALA A 232 20.11 -20.85 -36.81
N ARG A 233 20.95 -21.53 -36.02
CA ARG A 233 21.76 -22.65 -36.49
C ARG A 233 20.92 -23.86 -36.86
N LEU A 234 19.88 -24.14 -36.09
CA LEU A 234 18.95 -25.23 -36.38
C LEU A 234 18.21 -25.00 -37.71
N ILE A 235 17.84 -23.76 -38.02
CA ILE A 235 17.29 -23.39 -39.34
C ILE A 235 18.37 -23.51 -40.42
N ALA A 236 19.60 -23.05 -40.19
CA ALA A 236 20.67 -23.12 -41.16
C ALA A 236 21.07 -24.57 -41.54
N HIS A 237 21.09 -25.47 -40.56
CA HIS A 237 21.51 -26.86 -40.74
C HIS A 237 20.37 -27.84 -41.11
N ARG A 238 19.13 -27.36 -41.25
CA ARG A 238 17.91 -28.16 -41.49
C ARG A 238 18.04 -29.31 -42.50
N ASN A 239 18.81 -29.15 -43.57
CA ASN A 239 18.97 -30.15 -44.62
C ASN A 239 19.90 -31.32 -44.23
N ARG A 240 20.62 -31.22 -43.10
CA ARG A 240 21.56 -32.23 -42.58
C ARG A 240 21.06 -32.88 -41.29
N LEU A 241 19.92 -32.44 -40.77
CA LEU A 241 19.36 -32.93 -39.52
C LEU A 241 18.51 -34.20 -39.76
N PRO A 242 18.42 -35.10 -38.76
CA PRO A 242 17.48 -36.21 -38.81
C PRO A 242 16.04 -35.74 -39.02
N ARG A 243 15.19 -36.59 -39.62
CA ARG A 243 13.77 -36.26 -39.87
C ARG A 243 12.98 -36.01 -38.58
N GLU A 244 13.33 -36.72 -37.51
CA GLU A 244 12.79 -36.50 -36.17
C GLU A 244 13.97 -36.24 -35.23
N LEU A 245 14.00 -35.05 -34.64
CA LEU A 245 15.11 -34.62 -33.79
C LEU A 245 14.60 -34.06 -32.46
N PRO A 246 14.66 -34.83 -31.36
CA PRO A 246 14.64 -34.24 -30.03
C PRO A 246 16.00 -33.57 -29.77
N LEU A 247 15.96 -32.35 -29.24
CA LEU A 247 17.15 -31.55 -28.96
C LEU A 247 16.99 -30.75 -27.67
N LEU A 248 17.91 -30.91 -26.73
CA LEU A 248 17.98 -30.09 -25.52
C LEU A 248 18.84 -28.85 -25.77
N VAL A 249 18.31 -27.69 -25.38
CA VAL A 249 19.02 -26.40 -25.45
C VAL A 249 18.96 -25.73 -24.08
N GLY A 250 20.13 -25.54 -23.48
CA GLY A 250 20.31 -25.08 -22.11
C GLY A 250 21.75 -24.75 -21.79
N GLU A 251 21.97 -24.14 -20.64
CA GLU A 251 23.26 -24.13 -19.95
C GLU A 251 23.51 -25.52 -19.37
N THR A 252 24.77 -25.97 -19.37
CA THR A 252 25.16 -27.24 -18.73
C THR A 252 25.25 -27.10 -17.21
N GLU A 253 25.39 -25.87 -16.72
CA GLU A 253 25.42 -25.56 -15.29
C GLU A 253 23.99 -25.33 -14.78
N ALA A 254 23.58 -26.10 -13.76
CA ALA A 254 22.33 -25.89 -13.03
C ALA A 254 22.66 -25.33 -11.63
N LEU A 255 22.44 -24.03 -11.43
CA LEU A 255 22.67 -23.40 -10.13
C LEU A 255 21.66 -23.88 -9.10
N GLY A 256 22.15 -24.24 -7.92
CA GLY A 256 21.29 -24.57 -6.78
C GLY A 256 20.53 -23.35 -6.26
N TYR A 257 19.37 -23.57 -5.66
CA TYR A 257 18.54 -22.49 -5.11
C TYR A 257 19.30 -21.57 -4.14
N ALA A 258 20.07 -22.15 -3.20
CA ALA A 258 20.86 -21.36 -2.25
C ALA A 258 22.01 -20.60 -2.91
N GLU A 259 22.53 -21.11 -4.01
CA GLU A 259 23.61 -20.43 -4.73
C GLU A 259 23.11 -19.16 -5.41
N VAL A 260 21.92 -19.21 -6.04
CA VAL A 260 21.25 -18.02 -6.57
C VAL A 260 20.95 -17.02 -5.44
N GLN A 261 20.42 -17.48 -4.31
CA GLN A 261 20.18 -16.65 -3.11
C GLN A 261 21.46 -15.94 -2.65
N ASN A 262 22.56 -16.68 -2.51
CA ASN A 262 23.84 -16.16 -2.05
C ASN A 262 24.40 -15.11 -3.00
N ILE A 263 24.41 -15.38 -4.32
CA ILE A 263 24.91 -14.44 -5.31
C ILE A 263 24.09 -13.15 -5.28
N VAL A 264 22.76 -13.26 -5.31
CA VAL A 264 21.86 -12.10 -5.34
C VAL A 264 21.95 -11.30 -4.03
N GLY A 265 21.92 -11.96 -2.87
CA GLY A 265 22.05 -11.33 -1.56
C GLY A 265 23.39 -10.63 -1.37
N GLN A 266 24.50 -11.24 -1.81
CA GLN A 266 25.84 -10.63 -1.77
C GLN A 266 25.90 -9.35 -2.62
N VAL A 267 25.33 -9.37 -3.84
CA VAL A 267 25.35 -8.20 -4.75
C VAL A 267 24.37 -7.10 -4.30
N LEU A 268 23.22 -7.48 -3.75
CA LEU A 268 22.21 -6.54 -3.26
C LEU A 268 22.67 -5.85 -1.98
N HIS A 269 23.01 -6.64 -0.96
CA HIS A 269 23.11 -6.19 0.43
C HIS A 269 24.53 -6.16 0.96
N LYS A 270 25.52 -6.69 0.21
CA LYS A 270 26.92 -6.83 0.65
C LYS A 270 27.10 -7.71 1.90
N GLU A 271 26.15 -8.61 2.15
CA GLU A 271 26.14 -9.54 3.29
C GLU A 271 25.99 -10.98 2.80
N HIS A 272 26.38 -11.94 3.65
CA HIS A 272 26.17 -13.36 3.37
C HIS A 272 24.70 -13.72 3.61
N TRP A 273 24.02 -14.27 2.59
CA TRP A 273 22.57 -14.48 2.62
C TRP A 273 22.19 -15.91 3.01
N THR A 274 22.03 -16.16 4.31
CA THR A 274 21.77 -17.52 4.81
C THR A 274 20.36 -18.02 4.43
N THR A 275 20.29 -19.08 3.62
CA THR A 275 19.04 -19.78 3.29
C THR A 275 18.89 -21.03 4.15
N LEU A 276 17.80 -21.10 4.92
CA LEU A 276 17.45 -22.22 5.79
C LEU A 276 16.53 -23.20 5.06
N ARG A 277 16.77 -24.49 5.27
CA ARG A 277 15.88 -25.55 4.77
C ARG A 277 14.68 -25.70 5.70
N MET A 278 13.49 -25.72 5.13
CA MET A 278 12.23 -26.00 5.82
C MET A 278 11.65 -27.34 5.34
N PRO A 279 11.09 -28.18 6.23
CA PRO A 279 10.36 -29.39 5.82
C PRO A 279 9.20 -29.07 4.86
N GLN A 280 8.98 -29.91 3.84
CA GLN A 280 7.94 -29.69 2.83
C GLN A 280 6.53 -29.65 3.45
N GLU A 281 6.30 -30.41 4.52
CA GLU A 281 5.03 -30.47 5.25
C GLU A 281 4.75 -29.13 5.94
N MET A 282 5.76 -28.56 6.61
CA MET A 282 5.65 -27.25 7.25
C MET A 282 5.44 -26.14 6.22
N ALA A 283 6.16 -26.22 5.09
CA ALA A 283 5.97 -25.31 3.97
C ALA A 283 4.57 -25.41 3.37
N SER A 284 4.02 -26.62 3.25
CA SER A 284 2.68 -26.86 2.70
C SER A 284 1.59 -26.32 3.62
N ILE A 285 1.74 -26.49 4.95
CA ILE A 285 0.86 -25.86 5.94
C ILE A 285 0.97 -24.35 5.88
N GLY A 286 2.19 -23.81 5.80
CA GLY A 286 2.44 -22.38 5.66
C GLY A 286 1.79 -21.80 4.41
N ALA A 287 1.98 -22.42 3.24
CA ALA A 287 1.37 -22.02 1.98
C ALA A 287 -0.16 -22.18 1.99
N TRP A 288 -0.68 -23.23 2.62
CA TRP A 288 -2.13 -23.40 2.79
C TRP A 288 -2.72 -22.33 3.70
N LEU A 289 -2.06 -22.01 4.82
CA LEU A 289 -2.46 -20.90 5.70
C LEU A 289 -2.35 -19.57 4.95
N ALA A 290 -1.28 -19.36 4.18
CA ALA A 290 -1.09 -18.15 3.39
C ALA A 290 -2.16 -17.98 2.31
N ASP A 291 -2.50 -19.03 1.54
CA ASP A 291 -3.47 -18.96 0.42
C ASP A 291 -4.94 -19.03 0.88
N ASN A 292 -5.24 -19.79 1.95
CA ASN A 292 -6.62 -20.00 2.41
C ASN A 292 -7.03 -19.16 3.62
N VAL A 293 -6.09 -18.79 4.51
CA VAL A 293 -6.39 -18.04 5.75
C VAL A 293 -5.96 -16.58 5.64
N LEU A 294 -4.71 -16.34 5.27
CA LEU A 294 -4.19 -14.98 5.03
C LEU A 294 -4.51 -14.49 3.62
N GLY A 295 -4.94 -15.41 2.74
CA GLY A 295 -5.11 -15.35 1.29
C GLY A 295 -4.18 -14.43 0.50
N GLU A 296 -2.92 -14.39 0.92
CA GLU A 296 -1.87 -13.96 0.02
C GLU A 296 -1.94 -14.89 -1.19
N LYS A 297 -2.19 -14.35 -2.40
CA LYS A 297 -1.91 -15.10 -3.63
C LYS A 297 -0.40 -15.19 -3.76
N GLU A 298 0.22 -15.92 -2.84
CA GLU A 298 1.65 -16.11 -2.85
C GLU A 298 2.01 -16.84 -4.14
N PHE A 299 3.10 -16.41 -4.76
CA PHE A 299 3.61 -17.03 -5.97
C PHE A 299 3.89 -18.53 -5.75
N ILE A 300 4.21 -18.94 -4.51
CA ILE A 300 4.55 -20.31 -4.13
C ILE A 300 3.29 -21.18 -4.12
N ARG A 301 3.23 -22.14 -5.05
CA ARG A 301 2.12 -23.10 -5.16
C ARG A 301 2.47 -24.47 -4.57
N PRO A 302 1.48 -25.28 -4.16
CA PRO A 302 1.72 -26.63 -3.63
C PRO A 302 2.58 -27.52 -4.55
N TRP A 303 2.35 -27.46 -5.86
CA TRP A 303 3.15 -28.21 -6.84
C TRP A 303 4.62 -27.76 -6.85
N MET A 304 4.92 -26.48 -6.59
CA MET A 304 6.30 -25.98 -6.51
C MET A 304 7.01 -26.52 -5.27
N ILE A 305 6.28 -26.66 -4.16
CA ILE A 305 6.80 -27.23 -2.91
C ILE A 305 7.15 -28.70 -3.13
N ALA A 306 6.25 -29.47 -3.75
CA ALA A 306 6.48 -30.88 -4.09
C ALA A 306 7.72 -31.05 -4.99
N GLN A 307 7.93 -30.12 -5.94
CA GLN A 307 9.04 -30.14 -6.89
C GLN A 307 10.33 -29.46 -6.40
N ALA A 308 10.39 -28.99 -5.15
CA ALA A 308 11.54 -28.26 -4.63
C ALA A 308 12.85 -29.08 -4.55
N ASN A 309 12.77 -30.40 -4.73
CA ASN A 309 13.94 -31.29 -4.75
C ASN A 309 14.36 -31.70 -6.18
N ALA A 310 13.63 -31.26 -7.21
CA ALA A 310 13.84 -31.70 -8.59
C ALA A 310 15.08 -31.05 -9.22
N HIS A 311 16.00 -31.88 -9.75
CA HIS A 311 17.21 -31.45 -10.43
C HIS A 311 17.10 -31.64 -11.94
N TYR A 312 17.46 -30.61 -12.71
CA TYR A 312 17.48 -30.64 -14.18
C TYR A 312 18.82 -30.12 -14.77
N PRO A 313 19.97 -30.70 -14.42
CA PRO A 313 21.23 -30.44 -15.13
C PRO A 313 21.17 -31.08 -16.53
N LEU A 314 21.60 -30.35 -17.56
CA LEU A 314 21.47 -30.81 -18.95
C LEU A 314 22.82 -31.19 -19.57
N ASP A 315 22.82 -32.27 -20.35
CA ASP A 315 23.87 -32.60 -21.30
C ASP A 315 23.49 -32.05 -22.68
N THR A 316 24.28 -31.09 -23.17
CA THR A 316 24.06 -30.38 -24.44
C THR A 316 24.94 -30.91 -25.57
N THR A 317 25.55 -32.08 -25.40
CA THR A 317 26.49 -32.67 -26.37
C THR A 317 25.86 -32.83 -27.76
N ARG A 318 24.57 -33.15 -27.85
CA ARG A 318 23.87 -33.29 -29.15
C ARG A 318 23.73 -31.96 -29.87
N ALA A 319 23.36 -30.89 -29.18
CA ALA A 319 23.31 -29.53 -29.74
C ALA A 319 24.70 -29.07 -30.23
N ARG A 320 25.74 -29.36 -29.46
CA ARG A 320 27.13 -29.08 -29.85
C ARG A 320 27.57 -29.83 -31.10
N LYS A 321 27.25 -31.12 -31.20
CA LYS A 321 27.64 -31.95 -32.36
C LYS A 321 26.86 -31.62 -33.63
N LEU A 322 25.55 -31.35 -33.52
CA LEU A 322 24.68 -31.15 -34.69
C LEU A 322 24.61 -29.70 -35.16
N LEU A 323 24.72 -28.73 -34.25
CA LEU A 323 24.59 -27.31 -34.53
C LEU A 323 25.89 -26.51 -34.34
N GLU A 324 26.96 -27.15 -33.87
CA GLU A 324 28.21 -26.47 -33.48
C GLU A 324 27.97 -25.38 -32.41
N TRP A 325 26.89 -25.54 -31.62
CA TRP A 325 26.39 -24.55 -30.68
C TRP A 325 26.80 -24.86 -29.24
N GLU A 326 27.21 -23.83 -28.50
CA GLU A 326 27.41 -23.83 -27.05
C GLU A 326 26.87 -22.51 -26.45
N PRO A 327 26.35 -22.52 -25.21
CA PRO A 327 25.89 -21.30 -24.56
C PRO A 327 27.08 -20.37 -24.27
N HIS A 328 26.96 -19.09 -24.64
CA HIS A 328 27.99 -18.08 -24.36
C HIS A 328 27.73 -17.35 -23.04
N HIS A 329 26.47 -17.33 -22.59
CA HIS A 329 26.06 -16.73 -21.33
C HIS A 329 25.97 -17.81 -20.24
N SER A 330 26.06 -17.37 -18.98
CA SER A 330 25.73 -18.22 -17.84
C SER A 330 24.95 -17.44 -16.79
N LEU A 331 23.94 -18.07 -16.18
CA LEU A 331 23.08 -17.41 -15.21
C LEU A 331 23.92 -16.82 -14.07
N ARG A 332 24.93 -17.57 -13.60
CA ARG A 332 25.89 -17.13 -12.57
C ARG A 332 26.51 -15.77 -12.87
N ARG A 333 26.91 -15.54 -14.13
CA ARG A 333 27.55 -14.29 -14.59
C ARG A 333 26.54 -13.19 -14.89
N THR A 334 25.30 -13.54 -15.20
CA THR A 334 24.22 -12.59 -15.53
C THR A 334 23.51 -12.06 -14.27
N LEU A 335 23.43 -12.84 -13.19
CA LEU A 335 22.80 -12.43 -11.92
C LEU A 335 23.24 -11.03 -11.42
N PRO A 336 24.56 -10.68 -11.39
CA PRO A 336 24.98 -9.34 -11.02
C PRO A 336 24.45 -8.23 -11.95
N LYS A 337 24.33 -8.49 -13.26
CA LYS A 337 23.77 -7.54 -14.22
C LYS A 337 22.27 -7.32 -13.97
N ILE A 338 21.53 -8.39 -13.74
CA ILE A 338 20.11 -8.35 -13.40
C ILE A 338 19.90 -7.50 -12.15
N VAL A 339 20.71 -7.73 -11.11
CA VAL A 339 20.65 -6.96 -9.86
C VAL A 339 21.00 -5.49 -10.09
N ALA A 340 21.99 -5.19 -10.94
CA ALA A 340 22.32 -3.81 -11.30
C ALA A 340 21.16 -3.11 -12.02
N SER A 341 20.49 -3.80 -12.95
CA SER A 341 19.28 -3.30 -13.63
C SER A 341 18.15 -3.02 -12.64
N LEU A 342 17.89 -3.95 -11.70
CA LEU A 342 16.92 -3.77 -10.62
C LEU A 342 17.26 -2.54 -9.77
N LYS A 343 18.52 -2.38 -9.32
CA LYS A 343 18.96 -1.21 -8.54
C LYS A 343 18.84 0.10 -9.30
N SER A 344 19.04 0.09 -10.62
CA SER A 344 18.98 1.31 -11.44
C SER A 344 17.57 1.87 -11.57
N ASN A 345 16.57 1.01 -11.77
CA ASN A 345 15.16 1.41 -11.88
C ASN A 345 14.21 0.31 -11.37
N PRO A 346 14.01 0.22 -10.04
CA PRO A 346 13.22 -0.85 -9.43
C PRO A 346 11.78 -0.89 -9.92
N THR A 347 11.15 0.27 -10.06
CA THR A 347 9.75 0.38 -10.50
C THR A 347 9.57 -0.15 -11.92
N SER A 348 10.48 0.17 -12.85
CA SER A 348 10.42 -0.35 -14.22
C SER A 348 10.69 -1.84 -14.26
N TRP A 349 11.66 -2.32 -13.48
CA TRP A 349 12.01 -3.74 -13.40
C TRP A 349 10.86 -4.59 -12.83
N TYR A 350 10.15 -4.09 -11.81
CA TYR A 350 8.97 -4.75 -11.26
C TYR A 350 7.84 -4.81 -12.28
N LYS A 351 7.55 -3.71 -12.98
CA LYS A 351 6.53 -3.67 -14.04
C LYS A 351 6.85 -4.64 -15.18
N SER A 352 8.10 -4.68 -15.66
CA SER A 352 8.49 -5.57 -16.76
C SER A 352 8.38 -7.05 -16.36
N ASN A 353 8.64 -7.37 -15.09
CA ASN A 353 8.49 -8.72 -14.53
C ASN A 353 7.07 -9.03 -14.02
N LYS A 354 6.08 -8.16 -14.26
CA LYS A 354 4.69 -8.32 -13.81
C LYS A 354 4.54 -8.46 -12.29
N LEU A 355 5.45 -7.83 -11.54
CA LEU A 355 5.43 -7.72 -10.09
C LEU A 355 4.73 -6.42 -9.66
N ASP A 356 4.31 -6.36 -8.40
CA ASP A 356 3.65 -5.18 -7.82
C ASP A 356 4.65 -4.03 -7.62
N ALA A 357 4.65 -3.09 -8.58
CA ALA A 357 5.55 -1.95 -8.59
C ALA A 357 5.27 -0.92 -7.49
N ALA A 358 4.10 -0.95 -6.83
CA ALA A 358 3.78 -0.04 -5.72
C ALA A 358 4.70 -0.27 -4.52
N ARG A 359 5.17 -1.52 -4.32
CA ARG A 359 6.07 -1.91 -3.22
C ARG A 359 7.43 -1.22 -3.25
N VAL A 360 7.92 -0.90 -4.46
CA VAL A 360 9.23 -0.31 -4.69
C VAL A 360 9.15 1.10 -5.26
N ALA A 361 7.96 1.71 -5.27
CA ALA A 361 7.73 3.04 -5.83
C ALA A 361 8.60 4.13 -5.17
N TRP A 362 9.01 3.91 -3.91
CA TRP A 362 9.82 4.82 -3.12
C TRP A 362 11.34 4.72 -3.37
N TYR A 363 11.84 3.63 -3.96
CA TYR A 363 13.25 3.52 -4.32
C TYR A 363 13.53 4.42 -5.53
N GLY A 364 14.43 5.40 -5.36
CA GLY A 364 14.82 6.33 -6.43
C GLY A 364 15.39 5.58 -7.64
N SER A 365 15.17 6.13 -8.83
CA SER A 365 15.97 5.73 -10.00
C SER A 365 17.36 6.30 -9.83
N GLY A 366 18.38 5.44 -9.85
CA GLY A 366 19.73 5.92 -10.13
C GLY A 366 19.68 6.75 -11.42
N THR A 367 20.39 7.88 -11.42
CA THR A 367 20.47 8.85 -12.53
C THR A 367 20.60 8.13 -13.89
N GLY A 368 19.49 8.01 -14.59
CA GLY A 368 19.40 7.44 -15.92
C GLY A 368 18.22 8.10 -16.60
N SER A 369 18.51 8.96 -17.59
CA SER A 369 17.49 9.53 -18.46
C SER A 369 16.57 8.41 -18.98
N PRO A 370 15.28 8.68 -19.17
CA PRO A 370 14.38 7.69 -19.76
C PRO A 370 14.97 7.26 -21.10
N ALA A 371 15.24 5.96 -21.22
CA ALA A 371 15.61 5.35 -22.49
C ALA A 371 14.50 5.68 -23.49
N GLU A 372 14.92 6.23 -24.62
CA GLU A 372 14.08 6.65 -25.73
C GLU A 372 13.08 5.55 -26.10
N ASP A 373 11.79 5.89 -26.05
CA ASP A 373 10.74 5.17 -26.76
C ASP A 373 11.04 5.25 -28.27
N ILE A 374 11.74 4.25 -28.80
CA ILE A 374 11.81 4.01 -30.23
C ILE A 374 10.53 3.26 -30.62
N SER A 375 9.53 3.99 -31.13
CA SER A 375 8.94 3.76 -32.47
C SER A 375 7.52 4.33 -32.60
N GLY A 376 7.34 5.24 -33.56
CA GLY A 376 6.04 5.61 -34.12
C GLY A 376 6.14 6.88 -34.98
N PRO A 377 6.03 6.81 -36.32
CA PRO A 377 6.05 8.01 -37.16
C PRO A 377 4.71 8.75 -37.07
N ALA A 378 4.75 10.05 -36.81
CA ALA A 378 3.58 10.91 -36.81
C ALA A 378 3.23 11.32 -38.25
N GLU A 379 2.03 10.96 -38.71
CA GLU A 379 1.35 11.63 -39.83
C GLU A 379 0.41 12.73 -39.32
N PRO A 380 0.31 13.89 -40.00
CA PRO A 380 -0.44 15.05 -39.51
C PRO A 380 -1.89 15.05 -40.00
N GLN A 381 -2.86 15.17 -39.09
CA GLN A 381 -4.23 15.57 -39.45
C GLN A 381 -4.51 17.02 -39.03
N GLN A 382 -4.80 17.83 -40.04
CA GLN A 382 -5.36 19.18 -39.98
C GLN A 382 -6.79 19.15 -39.44
N THR A 383 -7.18 20.11 -38.59
CA THR A 383 -8.41 20.91 -38.75
C THR A 383 -8.45 22.12 -37.78
N SER A 384 -8.48 23.32 -38.39
CA SER A 384 -9.24 24.56 -38.03
C SER A 384 -9.07 25.29 -36.67
N SER A 385 -8.20 26.32 -36.67
CA SER A 385 -8.39 27.80 -36.45
C SER A 385 -9.63 28.38 -35.73
N PRO A 386 -9.66 29.68 -35.28
CA PRO A 386 -8.61 30.70 -34.97
C PRO A 386 -8.84 31.44 -33.58
N SER A 387 -8.05 32.35 -33.00
CA SER A 387 -7.48 33.62 -33.50
C SER A 387 -6.71 34.42 -32.40
N ARG A 388 -5.70 35.21 -32.83
CA ARG A 388 -5.23 36.54 -32.31
C ARG A 388 -4.56 36.62 -30.92
N ARG A 389 -3.39 37.25 -30.69
CA ARG A 389 -2.60 38.34 -31.34
C ARG A 389 -1.08 38.12 -31.03
N GLN A 390 -0.19 38.10 -32.02
CA GLN A 390 0.84 39.12 -32.38
C GLN A 390 1.69 39.77 -31.26
N GLY A 391 3.02 39.63 -31.37
CA GLY A 391 4.02 40.46 -30.68
C GLY A 391 5.50 39.99 -30.72
N HIS A 392 6.15 40.15 -31.88
CA HIS A 392 7.61 40.31 -32.18
C HIS A 392 8.76 39.36 -31.77
N VAL A 393 9.50 39.03 -32.84
CA VAL A 393 10.79 38.35 -33.10
C VAL A 393 12.04 39.05 -32.53
N GLY A 394 13.04 38.26 -32.13
CA GLY A 394 14.46 38.65 -32.01
C GLY A 394 15.40 37.44 -31.86
N HIS A 395 16.42 37.34 -32.72
CA HIS A 395 17.24 36.15 -33.04
C HIS A 395 18.41 35.84 -32.08
N CYS A 396 18.72 34.54 -31.98
CA CYS A 396 20.03 33.84 -31.91
C CYS A 396 21.10 34.07 -30.80
N THR A 397 21.45 32.91 -30.22
CA THR A 397 22.79 32.41 -29.86
C THR A 397 23.62 33.11 -28.78
N GLN A 398 23.74 32.47 -27.61
CA GLN A 398 25.03 32.02 -27.06
C GLN A 398 24.83 31.01 -25.93
N ASN A 399 25.59 29.90 -26.02
CA ASN A 399 25.74 28.85 -25.02
C ASN A 399 26.45 29.38 -23.76
N GLY A 400 26.08 28.82 -22.60
CA GLY A 400 27.03 28.65 -21.49
C GLY A 400 26.87 29.49 -20.22
N SER A 401 25.67 29.63 -19.65
CA SER A 401 25.52 30.10 -18.23
C SER A 401 24.16 29.83 -17.55
N ARG A 402 23.23 29.11 -18.18
CA ARG A 402 21.80 29.13 -17.79
C ARG A 402 21.37 28.31 -16.57
N THR A 403 22.24 27.52 -15.94
CA THR A 403 21.84 26.71 -14.77
C THR A 403 21.82 27.49 -13.46
N THR A 404 22.53 28.62 -13.35
CA THR A 404 22.56 29.44 -12.12
C THR A 404 21.56 30.59 -12.13
N GLU A 405 21.19 31.13 -13.29
CA GLU A 405 20.20 32.23 -13.40
C GLU A 405 18.74 31.75 -13.31
N ALA A 406 18.41 30.58 -13.86
CA ALA A 406 17.05 30.01 -13.76
C ALA A 406 16.69 29.61 -12.32
N SER A 407 17.66 29.11 -11.54
CA SER A 407 17.51 28.82 -10.10
C SER A 407 17.35 30.10 -9.27
N ARG A 408 18.06 31.19 -9.62
CA ARG A 408 17.94 32.49 -8.96
C ARG A 408 16.62 33.21 -9.27
N GLY A 409 16.13 33.13 -10.51
CA GLY A 409 14.83 33.69 -10.92
C GLY A 409 13.67 33.01 -10.19
N HIS A 410 13.66 31.68 -10.12
CA HIS A 410 12.67 30.93 -9.35
C HIS A 410 12.75 31.22 -7.84
N HIS A 411 13.95 31.33 -7.25
CA HIS A 411 14.08 31.68 -5.83
C HIS A 411 13.59 33.09 -5.50
N ALA A 412 13.75 34.06 -6.41
CA ALA A 412 13.31 35.44 -6.21
C ALA A 412 11.78 35.58 -6.26
N ASP A 413 11.12 34.97 -7.25
CA ASP A 413 9.66 34.97 -7.39
C ASP A 413 8.96 34.28 -6.20
N HIS A 414 9.59 33.24 -5.64
CA HIS A 414 9.02 32.50 -4.49
C HIS A 414 9.29 33.15 -3.13
N MET A 415 10.41 33.87 -2.97
CA MET A 415 10.60 34.77 -1.83
C MET A 415 9.51 35.85 -1.82
N GLN A 416 9.11 36.36 -2.99
CA GLN A 416 7.99 37.30 -3.09
C GLN A 416 6.65 36.65 -2.68
N MET A 417 6.38 35.41 -3.10
CA MET A 417 5.16 34.67 -2.71
C MET A 417 5.08 34.45 -1.18
N MET A 418 6.17 34.02 -0.54
CA MET A 418 6.20 33.90 0.93
C MET A 418 6.07 35.25 1.63
N GLU A 419 6.61 36.32 1.05
CA GLU A 419 6.43 37.68 1.57
C GLU A 419 4.99 38.19 1.40
N GLU A 420 4.28 37.75 0.36
CA GLU A 420 2.85 38.02 0.17
C GLU A 420 1.99 37.26 1.18
N ASP A 421 2.24 35.97 1.40
CA ASP A 421 1.51 35.18 2.41
C ASP A 421 1.79 35.65 3.83
N ALA A 422 3.04 36.00 4.14
CA ALA A 422 3.42 36.62 5.40
C ALA A 422 2.92 38.07 5.53
N ARG A 423 2.41 38.71 4.47
CA ARG A 423 1.67 39.99 4.54
C ARG A 423 0.19 39.75 4.76
N ARG A 424 -0.40 38.77 4.08
CA ARG A 424 -1.82 38.39 4.20
C ARG A 424 -2.21 37.92 5.59
N THR A 425 -1.29 37.34 6.35
CA THR A 425 -1.57 36.73 7.66
C THR A 425 -1.19 37.61 8.86
N ARG A 426 -0.58 38.80 8.65
CA ARG A 426 -0.13 39.65 9.78
C ARG A 426 -1.24 40.13 10.70
N TRP A 427 -2.46 40.29 10.17
CA TRP A 427 -3.62 40.68 10.96
C TRP A 427 -3.87 39.72 12.13
N ALA A 428 -3.53 38.44 11.98
CA ALA A 428 -3.70 37.43 13.03
C ALA A 428 -2.82 37.75 14.27
N HIS A 429 -1.59 38.22 14.06
CA HIS A 429 -0.72 38.64 15.15
C HIS A 429 -1.23 39.92 15.84
N PHE A 430 -1.81 40.86 15.09
CA PHE A 430 -2.48 42.03 15.68
C PHE A 430 -3.76 41.63 16.43
N ALA A 431 -4.50 40.64 15.94
CA ALA A 431 -5.65 40.09 16.65
C ALA A 431 -5.22 39.46 17.98
N ASN A 432 -4.09 38.73 18.03
CA ASN A 432 -3.51 38.26 19.29
C ASN A 432 -3.17 39.40 20.24
N VAL A 433 -2.58 40.50 19.75
CA VAL A 433 -2.32 41.68 20.59
C VAL A 433 -3.61 42.23 21.19
N GLY A 434 -4.67 42.35 20.38
CA GLY A 434 -5.99 42.78 20.83
C GLY A 434 -6.61 41.83 21.86
N LEU A 435 -6.55 40.52 21.61
CA LEU A 435 -7.01 39.48 22.54
C LEU A 435 -6.23 39.50 23.86
N GLY A 436 -4.92 39.78 23.82
CA GLY A 436 -4.09 39.91 25.00
C GLY A 436 -4.50 41.11 25.87
N PHE A 437 -4.75 42.27 25.28
CA PHE A 437 -5.26 43.42 26.01
C PHE A 437 -6.69 43.22 26.52
N TRP A 438 -7.54 42.55 25.73
CA TRP A 438 -8.88 42.16 26.19
C TRP A 438 -8.79 41.26 27.43
N LEU A 439 -8.01 40.18 27.38
CA LEU A 439 -7.84 39.26 28.50
C LEU A 439 -7.24 39.93 29.73
N ALA A 440 -6.32 40.88 29.53
CA ALA A 440 -5.75 41.63 30.66
C ALA A 440 -6.75 42.59 31.32
N ALA A 441 -7.75 43.07 30.58
CA ALA A 441 -8.79 43.95 31.10
C ALA A 441 -10.06 43.18 31.54
N SER A 442 -10.28 41.96 31.04
CA SER A 442 -11.52 41.22 31.25
C SER A 442 -11.86 40.93 32.71
N PRO A 443 -10.91 40.70 33.64
CA PRO A 443 -11.24 40.54 35.05
C PRO A 443 -11.85 41.78 35.71
N ALA A 444 -11.67 42.97 35.13
CA ALA A 444 -12.34 44.19 35.60
C ALA A 444 -13.73 44.40 34.96
N VAL A 445 -14.05 43.62 33.92
CA VAL A 445 -15.33 43.66 33.19
C VAL A 445 -16.30 42.62 33.73
N TYR A 446 -15.81 41.42 33.99
CA TYR A 446 -16.53 40.43 34.78
C TYR A 446 -16.42 40.84 36.24
N ASP A 447 -17.51 40.75 37.02
CA ASP A 447 -17.59 41.19 38.42
C ASP A 447 -16.75 40.26 39.37
N ALA A 448 -15.47 40.06 39.06
CA ALA A 448 -14.56 39.15 39.74
C ALA A 448 -14.12 39.68 41.12
N LEU A 449 -14.45 40.93 41.46
CA LEU A 449 -14.13 41.57 42.74
C LEU A 449 -15.28 41.52 43.77
N ALA A 450 -16.48 41.08 43.38
CA ALA A 450 -17.61 40.98 44.29
C ALA A 450 -18.18 39.55 44.38
N ASN A 451 -18.18 39.00 45.60
CA ASN A 451 -18.70 37.67 45.98
C ASN A 451 -20.20 37.42 45.64
N ASN A 452 -20.89 38.35 44.96
CA ASN A 452 -22.34 38.34 44.75
C ASN A 452 -22.78 37.62 43.47
N SER A 453 -21.86 37.21 42.58
CA SER A 453 -22.18 36.56 41.30
C SER A 453 -21.92 35.04 41.27
N VAL A 454 -21.50 34.44 42.38
CA VAL A 454 -21.14 33.01 42.45
C VAL A 454 -22.38 32.19 42.84
N GLY A 455 -22.73 31.20 42.01
CA GLY A 455 -23.87 30.33 42.27
C GLY A 455 -23.71 29.49 43.54
N PRO A 456 -24.79 29.16 44.28
CA PRO A 456 -24.73 28.34 45.50
C PRO A 456 -23.98 27.01 45.32
N ARG A 457 -24.14 26.39 44.15
CA ARG A 457 -23.51 25.11 43.80
C ARG A 457 -21.98 25.14 43.75
N VAL A 458 -21.37 26.29 43.44
CA VAL A 458 -19.90 26.44 43.47
C VAL A 458 -19.37 26.27 44.90
N PHE A 459 -20.11 26.75 45.91
CA PHE A 459 -19.76 26.56 47.31
C PHE A 459 -19.90 25.09 47.74
N GLU A 460 -20.94 24.40 47.27
CA GLU A 460 -21.12 22.97 47.49
C GLU A 460 -19.97 22.16 46.91
N VAL A 461 -19.60 22.40 45.65
CA VAL A 461 -18.44 21.77 44.99
C VAL A 461 -17.15 22.06 45.75
N THR A 462 -16.96 23.28 46.25
CA THR A 462 -15.78 23.66 47.05
C THR A 462 -15.65 22.81 48.31
N LEU A 463 -16.77 22.60 49.02
CA LEU A 463 -16.81 21.75 50.21
C LEU A 463 -16.63 20.27 49.87
N GLU A 464 -17.34 19.77 48.85
CA GLU A 464 -17.28 18.37 48.41
C GLU A 464 -15.87 17.95 48.00
N ARG A 465 -15.18 18.81 47.25
CA ARG A 465 -13.84 18.56 46.70
C ARG A 465 -12.71 19.04 47.61
N ARG A 466 -13.02 19.67 48.75
CA ARG A 466 -12.07 20.28 49.70
C ARG A 466 -11.12 21.27 49.01
N LEU A 467 -11.66 22.10 48.14
CA LEU A 467 -10.89 23.07 47.34
C LEU A 467 -10.52 24.30 48.19
N PRO A 468 -9.50 25.07 47.76
CA PRO A 468 -9.23 26.38 48.34
C PRO A 468 -10.45 27.32 48.28
N PRO A 469 -10.52 28.33 49.17
CA PRO A 469 -11.62 29.29 49.20
C PRO A 469 -11.88 29.92 47.82
N VAL A 470 -13.16 30.23 47.54
CA VAL A 470 -13.60 30.83 46.27
C VAL A 470 -12.80 32.09 45.93
N GLU A 471 -12.61 32.97 46.91
CA GLU A 471 -11.88 34.24 46.77
C GLU A 471 -10.44 34.02 46.28
N TRP A 472 -9.73 33.09 46.92
CA TRP A 472 -8.36 32.77 46.53
C TRP A 472 -8.28 32.24 45.10
N ARG A 473 -9.22 31.38 44.70
CA ARG A 473 -9.27 30.82 43.34
C ARG A 473 -9.59 31.90 42.30
N ALA A 474 -10.53 32.79 42.61
CA ALA A 474 -10.86 33.94 41.76
C ALA A 474 -9.66 34.87 41.58
N ASP A 475 -8.94 35.20 42.67
CA ASP A 475 -7.77 36.07 42.64
C ASP A 475 -6.60 35.46 41.84
N MET A 476 -6.35 34.15 42.02
CA MET A 476 -5.31 33.46 41.26
C MET A 476 -5.63 33.41 39.77
N LEU A 477 -6.88 33.13 39.41
CA LEU A 477 -7.30 33.07 38.01
C LEU A 477 -7.29 34.47 37.37
N MET A 478 -7.76 35.49 38.08
CA MET A 478 -7.64 36.89 37.66
C MET A 478 -6.18 37.28 37.41
N THR A 479 -5.28 36.93 38.32
CA THR A 479 -3.84 37.20 38.16
C THR A 479 -3.28 36.46 36.95
N SER A 480 -3.68 35.20 36.76
CA SER A 480 -3.32 34.40 35.58
C SER A 480 -3.76 35.06 34.29
N ASP A 481 -4.98 35.60 34.22
CA ASP A 481 -5.53 36.23 33.01
C ASP A 481 -4.81 37.53 32.68
N VAL A 482 -4.54 38.37 33.70
CA VAL A 482 -3.78 39.62 33.53
C VAL A 482 -2.37 39.32 33.00
N VAL A 483 -1.67 38.38 33.62
CA VAL A 483 -0.31 38.00 33.20
C VAL A 483 -0.33 37.38 31.80
N SER A 484 -1.25 36.44 31.54
CA SER A 484 -1.37 35.78 30.25
C SER A 484 -1.73 36.76 29.14
N GLY A 485 -2.65 37.70 29.40
CA GLY A 485 -3.04 38.73 28.45
C GLY A 485 -1.88 39.65 28.06
N LEU A 486 -1.09 40.08 29.04
CA LEU A 486 0.13 40.87 28.77
C LEU A 486 1.17 40.06 28.00
N LEU A 487 1.38 38.79 28.35
CA LEU A 487 2.30 37.90 27.62
C LEU A 487 1.84 37.69 26.17
N ILE A 488 0.55 37.48 25.94
CA ILE A 488 -0.04 37.35 24.59
C ILE A 488 0.19 38.63 23.78
N ALA A 489 0.00 39.80 24.38
CA ALA A 489 0.25 41.08 23.71
C ALA A 489 1.74 41.25 23.34
N ILE A 490 2.64 40.92 24.26
CA ILE A 490 4.09 41.01 24.03
C ILE A 490 4.53 40.04 22.93
N PHE A 491 4.18 38.75 23.04
CA PHE A 491 4.55 37.75 22.05
C PHE A 491 3.83 37.96 20.71
N GLY A 492 2.60 38.47 20.71
CA GLY A 492 1.90 38.92 19.51
C GLY A 492 2.66 40.01 18.76
N ALA A 493 3.15 41.03 19.47
CA ALA A 493 3.98 42.08 18.89
C ALA A 493 5.34 41.54 18.40
N LEU A 494 5.99 40.66 19.17
CA LEU A 494 7.25 40.02 18.76
C LEU A 494 7.07 39.10 17.54
N SER A 495 5.86 38.56 17.32
CA SER A 495 5.55 37.74 16.14
C SER A 495 5.55 38.52 14.83
N LEU A 496 5.44 39.85 14.88
CA LEU A 496 5.50 40.72 13.69
C LEU A 496 6.93 40.86 13.12
N SER A 497 7.96 40.56 13.91
CA SER A 497 9.36 40.65 13.51
C SER A 497 9.90 39.30 13.04
N ARG A 498 10.53 39.25 11.85
CA ARG A 498 11.08 38.00 11.26
C ARG A 498 12.11 37.31 12.16
N LYS A 499 12.88 38.06 12.94
CA LYS A 499 13.94 37.50 13.81
C LYS A 499 13.37 36.77 15.03
N THR A 500 12.19 37.19 15.47
CA THR A 500 11.57 36.77 16.74
C THR A 500 10.33 35.90 16.51
N ALA A 501 9.75 35.94 15.31
CA ALA A 501 8.54 35.21 14.95
C ALA A 501 8.60 33.71 15.26
N TRP A 502 9.75 33.06 14.99
CA TRP A 502 9.91 31.63 15.24
C TRP A 502 9.58 31.24 16.69
N PHE A 503 10.14 31.92 17.70
CA PHE A 503 9.86 31.56 19.10
C PHE A 503 8.61 32.25 19.65
N ALA A 504 8.30 33.46 19.18
CA ALA A 504 7.19 34.26 19.71
C ALA A 504 5.83 33.64 19.38
N GLN A 505 5.68 33.02 18.20
CA GLN A 505 4.48 32.27 17.86
C GLN A 505 4.30 31.05 18.77
N TRP A 506 5.35 30.25 18.98
CA TRP A 506 5.31 29.13 19.93
C TRP A 506 5.02 29.58 21.37
N ALA A 507 5.61 30.69 21.81
CA ALA A 507 5.33 31.25 23.13
C ALA A 507 3.85 31.64 23.27
N ASN A 508 3.27 32.29 22.26
CA ASN A 508 1.82 32.56 22.23
C ASN A 508 0.98 31.29 22.28
N THR A 509 1.33 30.26 21.50
CA THR A 509 0.64 28.97 21.53
C THR A 509 0.69 28.33 22.91
N LEU A 510 1.84 28.39 23.61
CA LEU A 510 1.98 27.87 24.97
C LEU A 510 1.11 28.64 25.98
N VAL A 511 1.02 29.97 25.86
CA VAL A 511 0.11 30.77 26.70
C VAL A 511 -1.35 30.45 26.37
N GLY A 512 -1.69 30.26 25.09
CA GLY A 512 -3.02 29.81 24.69
C GLY A 512 -3.39 28.44 25.26
N ILE A 513 -2.46 27.48 25.26
CA ILE A 513 -2.64 26.17 25.91
C ILE A 513 -2.81 26.35 27.43
N TRP A 514 -2.01 27.21 28.06
CA TRP A 514 -2.16 27.52 29.49
C TRP A 514 -3.57 28.02 29.82
N LEU A 515 -4.16 28.89 28.98
CA LEU A 515 -5.53 29.37 29.18
C LEU A 515 -6.60 28.28 29.07
N LEU A 516 -6.34 27.19 28.34
CA LEU A 516 -7.23 26.03 28.34
C LEU A 516 -7.18 25.26 29.68
N PHE A 517 -6.05 25.29 30.38
CA PHE A 517 -5.84 24.56 31.64
C PHE A 517 -6.05 25.41 32.90
N ALA A 518 -5.77 26.71 32.87
CA ALA A 518 -5.80 27.57 34.05
C ALA A 518 -7.17 27.56 34.77
N PRO A 519 -8.32 27.69 34.07
CA PRO A 519 -9.63 27.56 34.71
C PRO A 519 -9.90 26.19 35.34
N LEU A 520 -9.26 25.12 34.83
CA LEU A 520 -9.43 23.77 35.37
C LEU A 520 -8.54 23.54 36.59
N LEU A 521 -7.29 24.00 36.54
CA LEU A 521 -6.32 23.91 37.64
C LEU A 521 -6.76 24.74 38.85
N PHE A 522 -7.25 25.97 38.60
CA PHE A 522 -7.77 26.84 39.65
C PHE A 522 -9.24 26.60 39.97
N TRP A 523 -9.90 25.63 39.31
CA TRP A 523 -11.32 25.32 39.48
C TRP A 523 -12.19 26.59 39.39
N SER A 524 -12.31 27.19 38.21
CA SER A 524 -12.90 28.52 38.02
C SER A 524 -14.27 28.70 38.70
N PRO A 525 -14.41 29.64 39.65
CA PRO A 525 -15.71 29.99 40.23
C PRO A 525 -16.67 30.65 39.23
N SER A 526 -16.15 31.22 38.15
CA SER A 526 -16.91 32.05 37.21
C SER A 526 -17.10 31.37 35.86
N ALA A 527 -18.36 31.16 35.48
CA ALA A 527 -18.71 30.63 34.17
C ALA A 527 -18.25 31.55 33.02
N ALA A 528 -18.33 32.86 33.21
CA ALA A 528 -17.91 33.83 32.21
C ALA A 528 -16.40 33.75 31.97
N GLN A 529 -15.60 33.67 33.04
CA GLN A 529 -14.15 33.57 32.97
C GLN A 529 -13.71 32.25 32.32
N TYR A 530 -14.31 31.12 32.72
CA TYR A 530 -14.03 29.82 32.08
C TYR A 530 -14.26 29.85 30.55
N ASN A 531 -15.41 30.38 30.11
CA ASN A 531 -15.71 30.46 28.68
C ASN A 531 -14.80 31.46 27.95
N ASN A 532 -14.45 32.58 28.59
CA ASN A 532 -13.54 33.58 28.03
C ASN A 532 -12.15 32.98 27.80
N ASP A 533 -11.56 32.33 28.81
CA ASP A 533 -10.20 31.81 28.73
C ASP A 533 -10.11 30.66 27.72
N MET A 534 -11.13 29.81 27.67
CA MET A 534 -11.23 28.75 26.66
C MET A 534 -11.29 29.34 25.23
N LEU A 535 -12.14 30.35 25.01
CA LEU A 535 -12.31 30.98 23.69
C LEU A 535 -11.04 31.75 23.28
N VAL A 536 -10.52 32.59 24.17
CA VAL A 536 -9.30 33.37 23.94
C VAL A 536 -8.12 32.44 23.74
N GLY A 537 -7.94 31.41 24.58
CA GLY A 537 -6.88 30.42 24.43
C GLY A 537 -6.93 29.72 23.08
N THR A 538 -8.12 29.28 22.65
CA THR A 538 -8.32 28.65 21.33
C THR A 538 -7.99 29.61 20.18
N LEU A 539 -8.48 30.85 20.24
CA LEU A 539 -8.22 31.87 19.21
C LEU A 539 -6.75 32.26 19.16
N VAL A 540 -6.07 32.38 20.30
CA VAL A 540 -4.65 32.68 20.38
C VAL A 540 -3.82 31.59 19.72
N ILE A 541 -4.13 30.32 19.98
CA ILE A 541 -3.50 29.19 19.29
C ILE A 541 -3.73 29.30 17.78
N ALA A 542 -4.98 29.53 17.36
CA ALA A 542 -5.33 29.64 15.94
C ALA A 542 -4.58 30.79 15.24
N PHE A 543 -4.58 31.97 15.83
CA PHE A 543 -3.90 33.14 15.25
C PHE A 543 -2.38 33.14 15.41
N ALA A 544 -1.83 32.27 16.27
CA ALA A 544 -0.39 32.11 16.43
C ALA A 544 0.21 31.12 15.44
N VAL A 545 -0.45 29.99 15.16
CA VAL A 545 0.13 28.87 14.38
C VAL A 545 -0.78 28.25 13.31
N LEU A 546 -2.10 28.49 13.35
CA LEU A 546 -3.05 27.92 12.37
C LEU A 546 -3.21 28.83 11.14
N VAL A 547 -3.46 30.11 11.38
CA VAL A 547 -3.66 31.14 10.33
C VAL A 547 -2.33 31.58 9.70
N PRO A 548 -1.31 31.99 10.47
CA PRO A 548 0.02 32.24 9.92
C PRO A 548 0.74 30.92 9.61
N MET A 549 1.71 30.98 8.69
CA MET A 549 2.52 29.81 8.36
C MET A 549 3.36 29.36 9.57
N MET A 550 3.35 28.06 9.88
CA MET A 550 4.11 27.52 11.00
C MET A 550 5.61 27.76 10.83
N PRO A 551 6.30 28.20 11.88
CA PRO A 551 7.70 28.52 11.79
C PRO A 551 8.55 27.22 11.76
N GLY A 552 9.70 27.26 11.06
CA GLY A 552 10.78 26.24 10.95
C GLY A 552 10.50 24.96 10.18
N MET A 553 9.50 25.00 9.33
CA MET A 553 9.31 24.03 8.24
C MET A 553 10.48 24.10 7.25
N SER A 554 10.90 22.95 6.73
CA SER A 554 11.91 22.86 5.67
C SER A 554 11.40 23.56 4.41
N MET A 555 12.19 24.49 3.88
CA MET A 555 11.89 25.15 2.60
C MET A 555 11.74 24.14 1.47
N ALA A 556 12.59 23.11 1.43
CA ALA A 556 12.50 22.06 0.42
C ALA A 556 11.16 21.32 0.50
N ALA A 557 10.70 21.02 1.72
CA ALA A 557 9.42 20.37 1.93
C ALA A 557 8.25 21.24 1.46
N MET A 558 8.25 22.53 1.79
CA MET A 558 7.18 23.45 1.37
C MET A 558 7.16 23.69 -0.15
N MET A 559 8.31 23.59 -0.82
CA MET A 559 8.39 23.81 -2.28
C MET A 559 7.93 22.61 -3.10
N ASP A 560 7.84 21.42 -2.50
CA ASP A 560 7.42 20.22 -3.20
C ASP A 560 5.89 20.20 -3.37
N ARG A 561 5.40 20.07 -4.60
CA ARG A 561 3.96 20.02 -4.89
C ARG A 561 3.34 18.64 -4.71
N LYS A 562 4.17 17.61 -4.51
CA LYS A 562 3.69 16.22 -4.36
C LYS A 562 2.97 16.06 -3.02
N VAL A 563 1.71 15.65 -3.10
CA VAL A 563 0.79 15.47 -1.96
C VAL A 563 0.37 14.02 -1.75
N VAL A 564 0.45 13.19 -2.80
CA VAL A 564 0.20 11.75 -2.72
C VAL A 564 1.53 11.03 -2.43
N PRO A 565 1.62 10.23 -1.35
CA PRO A 565 2.83 9.49 -1.04
C PRO A 565 3.22 8.49 -2.14
N PRO A 566 4.53 8.19 -2.34
CA PRO A 566 4.99 7.17 -3.27
C PRO A 566 4.29 5.83 -3.07
N GLY A 567 3.69 5.28 -4.12
CA GLY A 567 2.99 3.99 -4.07
C GLY A 567 1.58 4.05 -3.46
N TRP A 568 1.13 5.22 -3.03
CA TRP A 568 -0.26 5.47 -2.67
C TRP A 568 -1.09 5.84 -3.89
N THR A 569 -2.40 5.61 -3.77
CA THR A 569 -3.40 5.90 -4.82
C THR A 569 -4.10 7.23 -4.62
N TYR A 570 -4.12 7.76 -3.39
CA TYR A 570 -4.75 9.02 -3.02
C TYR A 570 -3.98 9.72 -1.90
N CYS A 571 -4.33 10.97 -1.61
CA CYS A 571 -3.73 11.75 -0.53
C CYS A 571 -4.47 11.55 0.80
N PRO A 572 -3.81 11.03 1.86
CA PRO A 572 -4.46 10.77 3.15
C PRO A 572 -4.64 12.00 4.05
N SER A 573 -4.22 13.19 3.59
CA SER A 573 -4.27 14.43 4.38
C SER A 573 -5.28 15.44 3.81
N THR A 574 -6.20 15.01 2.96
CA THR A 574 -7.18 15.92 2.34
C THR A 574 -8.10 16.53 3.40
N GLY A 575 -8.66 17.71 3.09
CA GLY A 575 -9.69 18.30 3.95
C GLY A 575 -10.93 17.42 4.08
N ALA A 576 -11.23 16.60 3.06
CA ALA A 576 -12.37 15.69 3.06
C ALA A 576 -12.23 14.53 4.06
N GLN A 577 -11.00 14.06 4.31
CA GLN A 577 -10.73 13.06 5.35
C GLN A 577 -10.72 13.67 6.76
N ARG A 578 -10.35 14.95 6.89
CA ARG A 578 -10.16 15.61 8.19
C ARG A 578 -11.39 16.34 8.74
N LEU A 579 -12.26 16.85 7.86
CA LEU A 579 -13.47 17.58 8.26
C LEU A 579 -14.43 16.72 9.13
N PRO A 580 -14.64 15.42 8.84
CA PRO A 580 -15.40 14.54 9.73
C PRO A 580 -14.81 14.47 11.14
N ILE A 581 -13.48 14.38 11.26
CA ILE A 581 -12.78 14.37 12.56
C ILE A 581 -13.05 15.68 13.30
N ALA A 582 -12.89 16.83 12.64
CA ALA A 582 -13.17 18.13 13.27
C ALA A 582 -14.64 18.29 13.71
N ALA A 583 -15.60 17.78 12.91
CA ALA A 583 -17.02 17.84 13.24
C ALA A 583 -17.39 16.94 14.45
N MET A 584 -16.81 15.74 14.52
CA MET A 584 -16.98 14.84 15.65
C MET A 584 -16.27 15.38 16.91
N GLY A 585 -15.10 15.99 16.75
CA GLY A 585 -14.39 16.71 17.81
C GLY A 585 -15.22 17.86 18.37
N LEU A 586 -15.91 18.63 17.52
CA LEU A 586 -16.84 19.67 17.97
C LEU A 586 -18.01 19.11 18.78
N THR A 587 -18.53 17.95 18.38
CA THR A 587 -19.58 17.26 19.14
C THR A 587 -19.07 16.86 20.53
N GLY A 588 -17.88 16.26 20.59
CA GLY A 588 -17.20 15.93 21.85
C GLY A 588 -16.94 17.16 22.71
N LEU A 589 -16.50 18.26 22.11
CA LEU A 589 -16.25 19.53 22.79
C LEU A 589 -17.50 20.10 23.46
N LEU A 590 -18.63 20.12 22.75
CA LEU A 590 -19.89 20.63 23.28
C LEU A 590 -20.40 19.80 24.46
N ILE A 591 -20.30 18.47 24.35
CA ILE A 591 -20.64 17.55 25.43
C ILE A 591 -19.69 17.77 26.63
N ALA A 592 -18.38 17.72 26.41
CA ALA A 592 -17.38 17.89 27.46
C ALA A 592 -17.52 19.24 28.17
N ARG A 593 -17.82 20.32 27.43
CA ARG A 593 -18.08 21.64 28.00
C ARG A 593 -19.33 21.66 28.88
N MET A 594 -20.43 21.03 28.43
CA MET A 594 -21.65 20.91 29.23
C MET A 594 -21.38 20.18 30.55
N LEU A 595 -20.66 19.05 30.49
CA LEU A 595 -20.29 18.26 31.66
C LEU A 595 -19.34 19.03 32.59
N THR A 596 -18.37 19.76 32.04
CA THR A 596 -17.43 20.60 32.81
C THR A 596 -18.16 21.71 33.56
N ALA A 597 -19.15 22.35 32.93
CA ALA A 597 -19.94 23.39 33.57
C ALA A 597 -20.65 22.85 34.82
N TYR A 598 -21.15 21.61 34.80
CA TYR A 598 -21.75 20.99 35.97
C TYR A 598 -20.71 20.69 37.05
N GLN A 599 -19.54 20.16 36.68
CA GLN A 599 -18.47 19.83 37.61
C GLN A 599 -17.87 21.06 38.31
N LEU A 600 -17.84 22.21 37.63
CA LEU A 600 -17.44 23.49 38.20
C LEU A 600 -18.57 24.16 39.01
N GLY A 601 -19.79 23.63 38.99
CA GLY A 601 -20.95 24.18 39.68
C GLY A 601 -21.60 25.36 38.97
N HIS A 602 -21.36 25.55 37.67
CA HIS A 602 -21.93 26.64 36.85
C HIS A 602 -23.37 26.35 36.39
N VAL A 603 -23.79 25.08 36.39
CA VAL A 603 -25.15 24.65 36.06
C VAL A 603 -25.64 23.62 37.06
N ASP A 604 -26.95 23.62 37.31
CA ASP A 604 -27.56 22.77 38.35
C ASP A 604 -27.89 21.35 37.88
N HIS A 605 -28.07 21.17 36.57
CA HIS A 605 -28.48 19.90 35.98
C HIS A 605 -27.77 19.63 34.66
N VAL A 606 -27.59 18.34 34.35
CA VAL A 606 -27.09 17.87 33.06
C VAL A 606 -28.20 17.19 32.27
N TRP A 607 -28.16 17.34 30.95
CA TRP A 607 -29.07 16.62 30.06
C TRP A 607 -28.75 15.11 30.06
N GLU A 608 -29.69 14.32 30.58
CA GLU A 608 -29.69 12.85 30.57
C GLU A 608 -31.13 12.33 30.38
N PRO A 609 -31.49 11.87 29.17
CA PRO A 609 -32.86 11.47 28.86
C PRO A 609 -33.21 10.01 29.18
N PHE A 610 -32.23 9.11 29.37
CA PHE A 610 -32.47 7.66 29.39
C PHE A 610 -32.10 6.97 30.70
N PHE A 611 -31.06 7.46 31.40
CA PHE A 611 -30.49 6.75 32.53
C PHE A 611 -30.71 7.49 33.85
N SER A 612 -31.32 6.80 34.82
CA SER A 612 -31.44 7.28 36.21
C SER A 612 -30.15 7.02 36.99
N GLY A 613 -29.88 7.85 38.00
CA GLY A 613 -28.84 7.57 38.97
C GLY A 613 -29.32 6.64 40.10
N ASP A 614 -28.58 6.61 41.21
CA ASP A 614 -28.96 5.92 42.44
C ASP A 614 -30.36 6.36 42.92
N LEU A 615 -31.23 5.39 43.24
CA LEU A 615 -32.59 5.64 43.73
C LEU A 615 -32.61 6.40 45.07
N ALA A 616 -31.49 6.42 45.81
CA ALA A 616 -31.33 7.14 47.06
C ALA A 616 -30.85 8.60 46.90
N ASP A 617 -30.38 9.01 45.71
CA ASP A 617 -29.83 10.34 45.41
C ASP A 617 -30.63 10.98 44.24
N PRO A 618 -31.11 12.23 44.33
CA PRO A 618 -31.84 12.90 43.23
C PRO A 618 -31.07 13.11 41.91
N ARG A 619 -29.85 12.59 41.75
CA ARG A 619 -29.02 12.72 40.55
C ARG A 619 -29.49 11.81 39.41
N ASN A 620 -29.36 12.28 38.17
CA ASN A 620 -29.50 11.41 36.99
C ASN A 620 -28.21 10.61 36.74
N GLY A 621 -28.24 9.66 35.79
CA GLY A 621 -27.11 8.75 35.55
C GLY A 621 -25.83 9.47 35.13
N THR A 622 -25.92 10.50 34.28
CA THR A 622 -24.76 11.29 33.87
C THR A 622 -24.16 12.05 35.04
N GLU A 623 -25.00 12.69 35.85
CA GLU A 623 -24.59 13.45 37.04
C GLU A 623 -23.88 12.58 38.07
N GLU A 624 -24.36 11.35 38.27
CA GLU A 624 -23.71 10.36 39.13
C GLU A 624 -22.33 9.96 38.61
N ILE A 625 -22.20 9.72 37.30
CA ILE A 625 -20.93 9.32 36.69
C ILE A 625 -19.85 10.40 36.84
N ILE A 626 -20.16 11.65 36.49
CA ILE A 626 -19.21 12.77 36.54
C ILE A 626 -18.95 13.29 37.96
N THR A 627 -19.62 12.74 38.96
CA THR A 627 -19.37 13.02 40.39
C THR A 627 -18.97 11.77 41.18
N SER A 628 -18.75 10.65 40.49
CA SER A 628 -18.33 9.36 41.06
C SER A 628 -16.95 9.45 41.72
N SER A 629 -16.60 8.42 42.50
CA SER A 629 -15.26 8.29 43.11
C SER A 629 -14.13 8.29 42.07
N VAL A 630 -14.38 7.74 40.88
CA VAL A 630 -13.41 7.72 39.76
C VAL A 630 -13.19 9.12 39.22
N SER A 631 -14.26 9.89 39.00
CA SER A 631 -14.15 11.30 38.59
C SER A 631 -13.54 12.18 39.69
N LYS A 632 -13.82 11.84 40.96
CA LYS A 632 -13.25 12.51 42.14
C LYS A 632 -11.76 12.24 42.36
N ALA A 633 -11.19 11.20 41.74
CA ALA A 633 -9.77 10.89 41.83
C ALA A 633 -8.88 11.85 41.02
N TRP A 634 -9.45 12.57 40.04
CA TRP A 634 -8.70 13.53 39.23
C TRP A 634 -8.53 14.88 39.95
N PRO A 635 -7.35 15.52 39.85
CA PRO A 635 -7.07 16.81 40.48
C PRO A 635 -7.80 17.99 39.83
N ILE A 636 -8.27 17.80 38.59
CA ILE A 636 -9.05 18.75 37.79
C ILE A 636 -10.35 18.08 37.33
N PRO A 637 -11.37 18.84 36.89
CA PRO A 637 -12.55 18.26 36.25
C PRO A 637 -12.16 17.39 35.06
N ASP A 638 -12.52 16.10 35.08
CA ASP A 638 -12.17 15.12 34.03
C ASP A 638 -12.87 15.45 32.70
N ALA A 639 -14.12 15.92 32.73
CA ALA A 639 -14.80 16.45 31.56
C ALA A 639 -14.10 17.71 31.00
N GLY A 640 -13.50 18.51 31.88
CA GLY A 640 -12.70 19.68 31.49
C GLY A 640 -11.46 19.27 30.71
N LEU A 641 -10.73 18.25 31.19
CA LEU A 641 -9.61 17.66 30.46
C LEU A 641 -10.05 17.11 29.09
N GLY A 642 -11.25 16.52 29.01
CA GLY A 642 -11.89 16.14 27.76
C GLY A 642 -12.10 17.35 26.83
N ALA A 643 -12.65 18.46 27.34
CA ALA A 643 -12.88 19.68 26.55
C ALA A 643 -11.58 20.26 25.98
N VAL A 644 -10.49 20.24 26.75
CA VAL A 644 -9.15 20.63 26.26
C VAL A 644 -8.69 19.69 25.14
N SER A 645 -8.85 18.39 25.33
CA SER A 645 -8.45 17.38 24.34
C SER A 645 -9.19 17.57 23.01
N TYR A 646 -10.51 17.71 23.04
CA TYR A 646 -11.32 17.98 21.85
C TYR A 646 -10.98 19.33 21.19
N THR A 647 -10.66 20.36 21.98
CA THR A 647 -10.22 21.65 21.44
C THR A 647 -8.91 21.50 20.65
N LEU A 648 -7.92 20.83 21.23
CA LEU A 648 -6.64 20.58 20.55
C LEU A 648 -6.80 19.68 19.33
N GLU A 649 -7.68 18.68 19.41
CA GLU A 649 -8.03 17.81 18.29
C GLU A 649 -8.62 18.59 17.11
N ILE A 650 -9.59 19.47 17.35
CA ILE A 650 -10.20 20.31 16.31
C ILE A 650 -9.13 21.22 15.67
N VAL A 651 -8.32 21.88 16.50
CA VAL A 651 -7.26 22.76 16.01
C VAL A 651 -6.28 21.98 15.13
N MET A 652 -5.81 20.81 15.58
CA MET A 652 -4.90 19.96 14.82
C MET A 652 -5.54 19.34 13.57
N ALA A 653 -6.84 19.00 13.60
CA ALA A 653 -7.56 18.50 12.43
C ALA A 653 -7.62 19.53 11.30
N VAL A 654 -7.85 20.80 11.64
CA VAL A 654 -7.89 21.92 10.68
C VAL A 654 -6.48 22.36 10.26
N MET A 655 -5.47 22.09 11.08
CA MET A 655 -4.09 22.53 10.84
C MET A 655 -3.41 21.84 9.67
N GLY A 656 -2.74 22.62 8.83
CA GLY A 656 -1.92 22.13 7.72
C GLY A 656 -2.66 21.77 6.44
N GLY A 657 -1.88 21.60 5.37
CA GLY A 657 -2.35 21.27 4.03
C GLY A 657 -2.41 19.77 3.74
N ARG A 658 -2.51 19.43 2.45
CA ARG A 658 -2.52 18.05 1.93
C ARG A 658 -1.15 17.35 2.01
N ASP A 659 -0.12 18.13 2.28
CA ASP A 659 1.28 17.72 2.39
C ASP A 659 1.73 17.52 3.84
N ARG A 660 0.83 17.68 4.82
CA ARG A 660 1.18 17.72 6.24
C ARG A 660 1.81 16.42 6.76
N TRP A 661 1.46 15.27 6.18
CA TRP A 661 2.07 13.97 6.46
C TRP A 661 3.60 13.95 6.25
N ARG A 662 4.13 14.79 5.35
CA ARG A 662 5.57 14.93 5.10
C ARG A 662 6.16 16.26 5.59
N THR A 663 5.39 17.34 5.62
CA THR A 663 5.90 18.66 6.00
C THR A 663 5.90 18.88 7.51
N MET A 664 4.98 18.25 8.25
CA MET A 664 4.88 18.33 9.71
C MET A 664 4.63 16.96 10.38
N PRO A 665 5.55 15.97 10.24
CA PRO A 665 5.38 14.63 10.82
C PRO A 665 5.12 14.61 12.33
N TRP A 666 5.73 15.53 13.07
CA TRP A 666 5.51 15.68 14.50
C TRP A 666 4.04 15.99 14.83
N MET A 667 3.41 16.87 14.06
CA MET A 667 2.02 17.28 14.26
C MET A 667 1.08 16.10 14.03
N VAL A 668 1.27 15.39 12.90
CA VAL A 668 0.49 14.18 12.58
C VAL A 668 0.64 13.12 13.67
N THR A 669 1.83 13.02 14.26
CA THR A 669 2.08 12.12 15.40
C THR A 669 1.26 12.50 16.62
N PHE A 670 1.29 13.76 17.04
CA PHE A 670 0.48 14.22 18.18
C PHE A 670 -1.01 14.14 17.90
N PHE A 671 -1.45 14.45 16.69
CA PHE A 671 -2.83 14.27 16.25
C PHE A 671 -3.26 12.80 16.35
N GLY A 672 -2.44 11.87 15.85
CA GLY A 672 -2.66 10.43 16.00
C GLY A 672 -2.69 9.98 17.47
N ILE A 673 -1.83 10.54 18.33
CA ILE A 673 -1.81 10.25 19.78
C ILE A 673 -3.07 10.77 20.48
N LEU A 674 -3.56 11.96 20.09
CA LEU A 674 -4.80 12.50 20.64
C LEU A 674 -5.99 11.64 20.20
N VAL A 675 -6.10 11.28 18.93
CA VAL A 675 -7.27 10.54 18.43
C VAL A 675 -7.26 9.08 18.90
N ILE A 676 -6.12 8.37 18.76
CA ILE A 676 -6.08 6.91 18.93
C ILE A 676 -6.03 6.51 20.42
N PRO A 677 -4.96 6.82 21.20
CA PRO A 677 -4.91 6.57 22.63
C PRO A 677 -6.06 7.16 23.45
N LEU A 678 -6.48 8.41 23.22
CA LEU A 678 -7.61 8.97 24.00
C LEU A 678 -8.94 8.32 23.62
N GLY A 679 -9.09 7.87 22.37
CA GLY A 679 -10.22 7.02 21.98
C GLY A 679 -10.25 5.72 22.80
N VAL A 680 -9.10 5.05 23.00
CA VAL A 680 -8.98 3.86 23.87
C VAL A 680 -9.32 4.18 25.33
N ILE A 681 -8.88 5.33 25.84
CA ILE A 681 -9.24 5.78 27.21
C ILE A 681 -10.76 6.04 27.31
N SER A 682 -11.39 6.57 26.27
CA SER A 682 -12.85 6.77 26.24
C SER A 682 -13.61 5.43 26.33
N ILE A 683 -13.07 4.36 25.73
CA ILE A 683 -13.62 3.00 25.86
C ILE A 683 -13.48 2.46 27.28
N TYR A 684 -12.35 2.73 27.94
CA TYR A 684 -12.21 2.40 29.37
C TYR A 684 -13.32 3.07 30.20
N PHE A 685 -13.62 4.34 29.94
CA PHE A 685 -14.71 5.04 30.62
C PHE A 685 -16.10 4.45 30.30
N ILE A 686 -16.33 3.93 29.10
CA ILE A 686 -17.56 3.19 28.79
C ILE A 686 -17.64 1.91 29.63
N ILE A 687 -16.56 1.13 29.68
CA ILE A 687 -16.53 -0.17 30.36
C ILE A 687 -16.81 -0.04 31.86
N ILE A 688 -16.22 0.97 32.52
CA ILE A 688 -16.36 1.11 33.97
C ILE A 688 -17.74 1.62 34.41
N GLN A 689 -18.50 2.30 33.55
CA GLN A 689 -19.79 2.92 33.91
C GLN A 689 -20.78 1.91 34.53
N PRO A 690 -21.18 0.83 33.83
CA PRO A 690 -22.11 -0.15 34.41
C PRO A 690 -21.46 -1.17 35.35
N ILE A 691 -20.13 -1.33 35.28
CA ILE A 691 -19.40 -2.33 36.08
C ILE A 691 -19.07 -1.79 37.47
N VAL A 692 -18.60 -0.54 37.56
CA VAL A 692 -18.09 0.08 38.79
C VAL A 692 -19.09 1.06 39.39
N ILE A 693 -19.73 1.88 38.55
CA ILE A 693 -20.63 2.96 39.01
C ILE A 693 -22.08 2.44 39.10
N GLY A 694 -22.51 1.64 38.14
CA GLY A 694 -23.83 1.00 38.14
C GLY A 694 -24.90 1.71 37.31
N THR A 695 -24.53 2.79 36.61
CA THR A 695 -25.41 3.52 35.67
C THR A 695 -24.65 3.87 34.37
N TRP A 696 -25.32 4.57 33.45
CA TRP A 696 -24.79 4.97 32.14
C TRP A 696 -24.98 6.47 31.91
N SER A 697 -24.17 7.03 31.02
CA SER A 697 -24.28 8.42 30.58
C SER A 697 -24.52 8.49 29.08
N THR A 698 -25.69 8.98 28.67
CA THR A 698 -26.05 9.18 27.26
C THR A 698 -25.04 10.11 26.55
N PRO A 699 -24.69 11.29 27.08
CA PRO A 699 -23.67 12.16 26.48
C PRO A 699 -22.30 11.48 26.39
N ALA A 700 -21.88 10.73 27.41
CA ALA A 700 -20.57 10.05 27.38
C ALA A 700 -20.52 8.96 26.29
N LEU A 701 -21.59 8.19 26.10
CA LEU A 701 -21.68 7.20 25.02
C LEU A 701 -21.61 7.85 23.64
N ILE A 702 -22.29 8.98 23.44
CA ILE A 702 -22.25 9.73 22.17
C ILE A 702 -20.82 10.24 21.91
N ALA A 703 -20.19 10.85 22.91
CA ALA A 703 -18.82 11.36 22.78
C ALA A 703 -17.81 10.24 22.49
N ALA A 704 -17.92 9.11 23.18
CA ALA A 704 -17.04 7.97 22.97
C ALA A 704 -17.26 7.28 21.62
N LEU A 705 -18.51 7.18 21.15
CA LEU A 705 -18.79 6.69 19.79
C LEU A 705 -18.20 7.64 18.73
N ALA A 706 -18.35 8.96 18.91
CA ALA A 706 -17.75 9.95 18.03
C ALA A 706 -16.22 9.75 17.96
N MET A 707 -15.54 9.67 19.11
CA MET A 707 -14.10 9.38 19.19
C MET A 707 -13.70 8.11 18.44
N LEU A 708 -14.45 7.03 18.63
CA LEU A 708 -14.15 5.75 18.00
C LEU A 708 -14.28 5.79 16.47
N ILE A 709 -15.27 6.54 15.95
CA ILE A 709 -15.45 6.76 14.51
C ILE A 709 -14.35 7.64 13.91
N MET A 710 -13.67 8.48 14.70
CA MET A 710 -12.57 9.32 14.20
C MET A 710 -11.30 8.51 13.89
N ILE A 711 -11.07 7.41 14.63
CA ILE A 711 -9.84 6.61 14.54
C ILE A 711 -9.56 6.11 13.11
N PRO A 712 -10.53 5.49 12.38
CA PRO A 712 -10.32 5.06 11.00
C PRO A 712 -9.80 6.17 10.07
N PHE A 713 -10.31 7.40 10.21
CA PHE A 713 -9.91 8.52 9.37
C PHE A 713 -8.51 9.06 9.68
N ALA A 714 -8.02 8.88 10.91
CA ALA A 714 -6.69 9.35 11.32
C ALA A 714 -5.57 8.36 10.95
N LEU A 715 -5.88 7.06 10.83
CA LEU A 715 -4.87 6.01 10.69
C LEU A 715 -4.08 6.08 9.38
N ASP A 716 -4.74 6.37 8.26
CA ASP A 716 -4.08 6.41 6.94
C ASP A 716 -2.98 7.48 6.92
N GLU A 717 -3.26 8.64 7.48
CA GLU A 717 -2.29 9.73 7.58
C GLU A 717 -1.10 9.38 8.47
N VAL A 718 -1.35 8.75 9.61
CA VAL A 718 -0.28 8.29 10.54
C VAL A 718 0.62 7.26 9.86
N ILE A 719 0.05 6.36 9.06
CA ILE A 719 0.82 5.34 8.33
C ILE A 719 1.63 5.94 7.20
N ALA A 720 1.05 6.87 6.42
CA ALA A 720 1.78 7.59 5.38
C ALA A 720 2.97 8.38 5.95
N MET A 721 2.77 9.06 7.09
CA MET A 721 3.83 9.75 7.82
C MET A 721 4.89 8.77 8.37
N GLY A 722 4.48 7.63 8.91
CA GLY A 722 5.40 6.59 9.38
C GLY A 722 6.26 6.00 8.25
N GLN A 723 5.64 5.73 7.10
CA GLN A 723 6.36 5.30 5.89
C GLN A 723 7.34 6.37 5.41
N PHE A 724 6.95 7.65 5.43
CA PHE A 724 7.84 8.77 5.10
C PHE A 724 9.10 8.81 5.98
N LEU A 725 8.94 8.69 7.31
CA LEU A 725 10.07 8.68 8.24
C LEU A 725 10.94 7.44 8.05
N TYR A 726 10.33 6.28 7.78
CA TYR A 726 11.05 5.04 7.47
C TYR A 726 11.87 5.18 6.19
N TRP A 727 11.32 5.78 5.13
CA TRP A 727 12.08 6.04 3.90
C TRP A 727 13.22 7.02 4.12
N ALA A 728 13.02 8.07 4.92
CA ALA A 728 14.09 8.99 5.29
C ALA A 728 15.23 8.29 6.04
N PHE A 729 14.89 7.37 6.96
CA PHE A 729 15.86 6.52 7.64
C PHE A 729 16.64 5.64 6.65
N CYS A 730 15.96 4.96 5.73
CA CYS A 730 16.59 4.13 4.71
C CYS A 730 17.51 4.93 3.76
N GLN A 731 17.20 6.20 3.51
CA GLN A 731 18.03 7.11 2.71
C GLN A 731 19.22 7.71 3.49
N GLY A 732 19.38 7.37 4.77
CA GLY A 732 20.44 7.91 5.63
C GLY A 732 20.23 9.37 6.05
N LYS A 733 19.00 9.89 5.93
CA LYS A 733 18.67 11.25 6.37
C LYS A 733 18.49 11.30 7.90
N PRO A 734 18.77 12.43 8.55
CA PRO A 734 18.61 12.57 10.00
C PRO A 734 17.12 12.58 10.40
N VAL A 735 16.62 11.44 10.88
CA VAL A 735 15.21 11.19 11.21
C VAL A 735 14.61 12.27 12.13
N LEU A 736 15.32 12.68 13.19
CA LEU A 736 14.82 13.69 14.12
C LEU A 736 14.59 15.05 13.46
N ARG A 737 15.48 15.43 12.54
CA ARG A 737 15.33 16.69 11.79
C ARG A 737 14.17 16.58 10.81
N THR A 738 14.07 15.46 10.09
CA THR A 738 12.95 15.19 9.18
C THR A 738 11.61 15.15 9.92
N PHE A 739 11.57 14.61 11.14
CA PHE A 739 10.38 14.59 11.98
C PHE A 739 9.90 15.98 12.39
N LEU A 740 10.83 16.87 12.77
CA LEU A 740 10.50 18.22 13.24
C LEU A 740 10.25 19.22 12.10
N GLN A 741 10.99 19.14 10.99
CA GLN A 741 10.98 20.14 9.92
C GLN A 741 10.29 19.65 8.63
N GLY A 742 10.03 18.35 8.50
CA GLY A 742 9.63 17.74 7.23
C GLY A 742 10.75 17.73 6.18
N ASP A 743 10.46 17.11 5.03
CA ASP A 743 11.37 17.10 3.87
C ASP A 743 10.63 16.96 2.54
N ALA A 744 11.34 17.23 1.43
CA ALA A 744 10.87 16.95 0.09
C ALA A 744 11.00 15.46 -0.24
N ILE A 745 10.20 14.99 -1.19
CA ILE A 745 10.22 13.63 -1.70
C ILE A 745 10.60 13.62 -3.17
N GLU A 746 11.47 12.69 -3.56
CA GLU A 746 11.90 12.56 -4.96
C GLU A 746 10.76 12.09 -5.86
N ARG A 747 9.88 11.24 -5.32
CA ARG A 747 8.74 10.63 -6.01
C ARG A 747 7.47 10.82 -5.20
N GLY A 748 6.32 10.69 -5.85
CA GLY A 748 4.99 11.04 -5.34
C GLY A 748 4.15 11.56 -6.50
N ALA A 749 2.85 11.72 -6.28
CA ALA A 749 2.00 12.37 -7.28
C ALA A 749 1.55 13.75 -6.78
N GLU A 750 1.48 14.69 -7.71
CA GLU A 750 0.74 15.93 -7.53
C GLU A 750 -0.74 15.59 -7.69
N ASP A 751 -1.58 16.18 -6.85
CA ASP A 751 -3.03 16.03 -6.91
C ASP A 751 -3.71 17.37 -6.62
N ASP A 752 -4.09 18.04 -7.71
CA ASP A 752 -4.76 19.34 -7.70
C ASP A 752 -6.29 19.21 -7.63
N HIS A 753 -6.85 17.99 -7.46
CA HIS A 753 -8.30 17.83 -7.40
C HIS A 753 -8.91 18.59 -6.23
N ASP A 754 -9.84 19.51 -6.49
CA ASP A 754 -10.59 20.16 -5.42
C ASP A 754 -11.69 19.22 -4.89
N THR A 755 -11.43 18.63 -3.72
CA THR A 755 -12.36 17.71 -3.05
C THR A 755 -13.57 18.41 -2.44
N LEU A 756 -13.55 19.75 -2.31
CA LEU A 756 -14.65 20.55 -1.80
C LEU A 756 -15.53 21.15 -2.92
N SER A 757 -15.20 20.88 -4.18
CA SER A 757 -15.94 21.37 -5.35
C SER A 757 -17.39 20.84 -5.43
N SER A 758 -17.67 19.67 -4.86
CA SER A 758 -19.02 19.11 -4.80
C SER A 758 -19.20 18.15 -3.62
N VAL A 759 -20.43 18.02 -3.14
CA VAL A 759 -20.79 17.07 -2.08
C VAL A 759 -20.40 15.63 -2.44
N ARG A 760 -20.57 15.25 -3.72
CA ARG A 760 -20.20 13.91 -4.20
C ARG A 760 -18.68 13.69 -4.18
N ALA A 761 -17.90 14.68 -4.62
CA ALA A 761 -16.44 14.61 -4.59
C ALA A 761 -15.91 14.53 -3.14
N PHE A 762 -16.51 15.31 -2.23
CA PHE A 762 -16.21 15.26 -0.80
C PHE A 762 -16.39 13.85 -0.24
N TRP A 763 -17.60 13.30 -0.34
CA TRP A 763 -17.89 11.95 0.21
C TRP A 763 -17.11 10.83 -0.49
N SER A 764 -16.85 10.96 -1.79
CA SER A 764 -16.04 10.00 -2.52
C SER A 764 -14.59 9.97 -2.04
N ASP A 765 -14.06 11.08 -1.54
CA ASP A 765 -12.70 11.17 -1.01
C ASP A 765 -12.65 10.79 0.48
N THR A 766 -13.65 11.22 1.26
CA THR A 766 -13.79 10.85 2.69
C THR A 766 -13.81 9.35 2.91
N ILE A 767 -14.44 8.58 2.01
CA ILE A 767 -14.59 7.12 2.19
C ILE A 767 -13.34 6.35 1.70
N LYS A 768 -12.44 6.97 0.93
CA LYS A 768 -11.17 6.29 0.55
C LYS A 768 -10.40 5.90 1.81
N GLY A 769 -9.83 4.70 1.82
CA GLY A 769 -9.17 4.17 3.02
C GLY A 769 -10.09 3.42 3.99
N THR A 770 -11.40 3.68 3.94
CA THR A 770 -12.38 3.10 4.88
C THR A 770 -13.43 2.27 4.14
N THR A 771 -13.65 1.03 4.57
CA THR A 771 -14.80 0.24 4.10
C THR A 771 -15.46 -0.51 5.25
N ALA A 772 -16.79 -0.62 5.19
CA ALA A 772 -17.60 -1.31 6.19
C ALA A 772 -18.22 -2.59 5.59
N PRO A 773 -17.43 -3.67 5.43
CA PRO A 773 -17.97 -4.93 4.95
C PRO A 773 -18.97 -5.52 5.95
N TRP A 774 -19.93 -6.29 5.45
CA TRP A 774 -21.06 -6.81 6.23
C TRP A 774 -20.62 -7.57 7.49
N ASN A 775 -19.48 -8.26 7.42
CA ASN A 775 -18.94 -9.03 8.53
C ASN A 775 -18.47 -8.15 9.70
N LEU A 776 -17.86 -6.99 9.41
CA LEU A 776 -17.53 -6.01 10.46
C LEU A 776 -18.79 -5.37 11.03
N VAL A 777 -19.79 -5.08 10.20
CA VAL A 777 -21.09 -4.56 10.67
C VAL A 777 -21.78 -5.57 11.59
N CYS A 778 -21.73 -6.87 11.26
CA CYS A 778 -22.21 -7.93 12.15
C CYS A 778 -21.43 -7.97 13.47
N ALA A 779 -20.10 -7.87 13.43
CA ALA A 779 -19.28 -7.84 14.65
C ALA A 779 -19.60 -6.61 15.53
N MET A 780 -19.82 -5.43 14.93
CA MET A 780 -20.29 -4.24 15.67
C MET A 780 -21.64 -4.49 16.33
N GLY A 781 -22.59 -5.11 15.61
CA GLY A 781 -23.90 -5.48 16.15
C GLY A 781 -23.79 -6.44 17.33
N ILE A 782 -22.95 -7.49 17.22
CA ILE A 782 -22.68 -8.42 18.32
C ILE A 782 -22.08 -7.68 19.52
N GLY A 783 -21.08 -6.82 19.30
CA GLY A 783 -20.46 -6.02 20.36
C GLY A 783 -21.46 -5.13 21.10
N GLY A 784 -22.32 -4.42 20.37
CA GLY A 784 -23.38 -3.60 20.95
C GLY A 784 -24.43 -4.40 21.73
N LEU A 785 -24.82 -5.58 21.24
CA LEU A 785 -25.77 -6.45 21.94
C LEU A 785 -25.18 -7.05 23.24
N LEU A 786 -23.90 -7.42 23.22
CA LEU A 786 -23.18 -7.90 24.40
C LEU A 786 -23.07 -6.83 25.48
N MET A 787 -22.85 -5.56 25.10
CA MET A 787 -22.85 -4.45 26.05
C MET A 787 -24.20 -4.28 26.78
N LEU A 788 -25.29 -4.75 26.18
CA LEU A 788 -26.65 -4.73 26.72
C LEU A 788 -27.10 -6.08 27.31
N SER A 789 -26.18 -7.02 27.58
CA SER A 789 -26.53 -8.39 27.97
C SER A 789 -27.38 -8.48 29.25
N ARG A 790 -27.15 -7.57 30.21
CA ARG A 790 -27.96 -7.44 31.44
C ARG A 790 -29.43 -7.17 31.13
N LEU A 791 -29.69 -6.31 30.15
CA LEU A 791 -31.04 -5.88 29.77
C LEU A 791 -31.73 -6.90 28.86
N LEU A 792 -31.00 -7.45 27.90
CA LEU A 792 -31.57 -8.28 26.83
C LEU A 792 -31.61 -9.77 27.16
N PHE A 793 -30.64 -10.28 27.93
CA PHE A 793 -30.43 -11.72 28.11
C PHE A 793 -30.45 -12.16 29.58
N GLY A 794 -30.67 -11.22 30.50
CA GLY A 794 -30.77 -11.51 31.94
C GLY A 794 -29.46 -12.01 32.56
N ALA A 795 -28.32 -11.74 31.95
CA ALA A 795 -27.01 -12.04 32.52
C ALA A 795 -26.79 -11.23 33.80
N SER A 796 -26.13 -11.81 34.81
CA SER A 796 -25.88 -11.16 36.09
C SER A 796 -24.47 -11.43 36.62
N GLY A 797 -24.04 -10.64 37.62
CA GLY A 797 -22.75 -10.84 38.29
C GLY A 797 -21.55 -10.77 37.34
N SER A 798 -20.59 -11.69 37.51
CA SER A 798 -19.35 -11.71 36.72
C SER A 798 -19.55 -12.00 35.23
N ALA A 799 -20.57 -12.79 34.86
CA ALA A 799 -20.86 -13.09 33.46
C ALA A 799 -21.24 -11.82 32.69
N ALA A 800 -22.20 -11.05 33.21
CA ALA A 800 -22.60 -9.78 32.60
C ALA A 800 -21.47 -8.74 32.49
N ASN A 801 -20.56 -8.71 33.47
CA ASN A 801 -19.38 -7.83 33.43
C ASN A 801 -18.43 -8.23 32.30
N SER A 802 -18.24 -9.54 32.12
CA SER A 802 -17.45 -10.10 31.02
C SER A 802 -18.08 -9.74 29.67
N ASP A 803 -19.39 -9.96 29.49
CA ASP A 803 -20.07 -9.64 28.23
C ASP A 803 -19.95 -8.16 27.88
N HIS A 804 -20.13 -7.28 28.88
CA HIS A 804 -20.02 -5.84 28.67
C HIS A 804 -18.60 -5.43 28.25
N LEU A 805 -17.59 -5.94 28.95
CA LEU A 805 -16.18 -5.70 28.62
C LEU A 805 -15.86 -6.18 27.21
N ILE A 806 -16.21 -7.43 26.89
CA ILE A 806 -15.92 -8.04 25.59
C ILE A 806 -16.71 -7.34 24.48
N GLY A 807 -17.97 -7.00 24.73
CA GLY A 807 -18.80 -6.25 23.78
C GLY A 807 -18.19 -4.90 23.40
N ALA A 808 -17.72 -4.13 24.39
CA ALA A 808 -17.04 -2.86 24.15
C ALA A 808 -15.73 -3.03 23.35
N LEU A 809 -14.93 -4.04 23.66
CA LEU A 809 -13.69 -4.34 22.94
C LEU A 809 -13.95 -4.82 21.50
N VAL A 810 -14.93 -5.69 21.29
CA VAL A 810 -15.32 -6.18 19.95
C VAL A 810 -15.81 -5.03 19.09
N LEU A 811 -16.68 -4.17 19.63
CA LEU A 811 -17.19 -2.99 18.93
C LEU A 811 -16.04 -2.05 18.54
N THR A 812 -15.11 -1.82 19.45
CA THR A 812 -13.89 -1.03 19.22
C THR A 812 -13.08 -1.58 18.05
N ILE A 813 -12.72 -2.86 18.11
CA ILE A 813 -11.89 -3.50 17.09
C ILE A 813 -12.61 -3.52 15.75
N ALA A 814 -13.91 -3.78 15.73
CA ALA A 814 -14.69 -3.80 14.51
C ALA A 814 -14.75 -2.41 13.84
N ILE A 815 -14.87 -1.32 14.60
CA ILE A 815 -14.82 0.04 14.06
C ILE A 815 -13.43 0.40 13.57
N ILE A 816 -12.37 0.14 14.33
CA ILE A 816 -11.00 0.41 13.88
C ILE A 816 -10.66 -0.38 12.60
N ALA A 817 -11.10 -1.64 12.51
CA ALA A 817 -10.87 -2.49 11.34
C ALA A 817 -11.63 -2.06 10.07
N THR A 818 -12.50 -1.04 10.15
CA THR A 818 -13.09 -0.42 8.95
C THR A 818 -12.05 0.32 8.13
N ALA A 819 -10.99 0.87 8.76
CA ALA A 819 -9.82 1.34 8.05
C ALA A 819 -9.08 0.15 7.43
N GLU A 820 -8.84 0.17 6.12
CA GLU A 820 -8.20 -0.94 5.40
C GLU A 820 -6.80 -1.23 5.95
N VAL A 821 -6.06 -0.19 6.30
CA VAL A 821 -4.73 -0.28 6.89
C VAL A 821 -4.68 -0.96 8.25
N ALA A 822 -5.80 -1.00 8.99
CA ALA A 822 -5.94 -1.62 10.30
C ALA A 822 -6.86 -2.85 10.28
N ARG A 823 -7.32 -3.28 9.09
CA ARG A 823 -8.18 -4.45 8.89
C ARG A 823 -7.72 -5.74 9.57
N PRO A 824 -6.41 -6.06 9.67
CA PRO A 824 -5.96 -7.26 10.38
C PRO A 824 -6.36 -7.31 11.86
N LEU A 825 -6.63 -6.17 12.50
CA LEU A 825 -7.07 -6.14 13.90
C LEU A 825 -8.34 -6.95 14.13
N ARG A 826 -9.18 -7.15 13.10
CA ARG A 826 -10.37 -8.00 13.18
C ARG A 826 -10.08 -9.42 13.68
N PHE A 827 -8.87 -9.95 13.47
CA PHE A 827 -8.53 -11.29 13.95
C PHE A 827 -8.43 -11.38 15.47
N VAL A 828 -8.26 -10.26 16.18
CA VAL A 828 -8.33 -10.23 17.65
C VAL A 828 -9.73 -10.62 18.12
N ASN A 829 -10.78 -10.36 17.34
CA ASN A 829 -12.14 -10.80 17.66
C ASN A 829 -12.28 -12.33 17.70
N ILE A 830 -11.37 -13.11 17.10
CA ILE A 830 -11.34 -14.57 17.25
C ILE A 830 -11.04 -14.93 18.71
N LEU A 831 -10.09 -14.25 19.34
CA LEU A 831 -9.76 -14.47 20.75
C LEU A 831 -10.94 -14.14 21.66
N PHE A 832 -11.64 -13.04 21.36
CA PHE A 832 -12.86 -12.68 22.08
C PHE A 832 -14.00 -13.67 21.84
N GLY A 833 -14.16 -14.19 20.62
CA GLY A 833 -15.14 -15.22 20.32
C GLY A 833 -14.86 -16.53 21.05
N CYS A 834 -13.59 -16.94 21.13
CA CYS A 834 -13.18 -18.09 21.93
C CYS A 834 -13.46 -17.89 23.43
N TRP A 835 -13.22 -16.69 23.94
CA TRP A 835 -13.53 -16.36 25.33
C TRP A 835 -15.04 -16.40 25.59
N LEU A 836 -15.88 -15.84 24.72
CA LEU A 836 -17.35 -15.88 24.86
C LEU A 836 -17.91 -17.31 24.89
N ILE A 837 -17.29 -18.25 24.18
CA ILE A 837 -17.69 -19.66 24.23
C ILE A 837 -17.35 -20.29 25.59
N ALA A 838 -16.23 -19.89 26.20
CA ALA A 838 -15.75 -20.46 27.46
C ALA A 838 -16.34 -19.78 28.71
N ALA A 839 -16.56 -18.47 28.65
CA ALA A 839 -16.91 -17.62 29.79
C ALA A 839 -18.17 -18.07 30.56
N PRO A 840 -19.27 -18.51 29.93
CA PRO A 840 -20.47 -18.98 30.64
C PRO A 840 -20.22 -20.19 31.55
N TRP A 841 -19.19 -20.98 31.25
CA TRP A 841 -18.84 -22.18 32.00
C TRP A 841 -17.81 -21.92 33.11
N LEU A 842 -17.11 -20.79 33.02
CA LEU A 842 -16.04 -20.39 33.95
C LEU A 842 -16.49 -19.33 34.96
N LEU A 843 -17.44 -18.48 34.58
CA LEU A 843 -17.90 -17.35 35.39
C LEU A 843 -19.25 -17.62 36.05
N ARG A 844 -19.48 -16.99 37.19
CA ARG A 844 -20.76 -17.07 37.91
C ARG A 844 -21.75 -16.03 37.37
N GLY A 845 -23.03 -16.38 37.36
CA GLY A 845 -24.13 -15.47 37.01
C GLY A 845 -24.63 -15.54 35.56
N ALA A 846 -24.10 -16.48 34.77
CA ALA A 846 -24.68 -16.84 33.47
C ALA A 846 -25.97 -17.63 33.66
N THR A 847 -27.04 -17.23 32.97
CA THR A 847 -28.27 -18.02 32.86
C THR A 847 -28.15 -18.99 31.70
N TRP A 848 -29.01 -20.01 31.63
CA TRP A 848 -29.03 -20.93 30.48
C TRP A 848 -29.23 -20.19 29.15
N HIS A 849 -30.07 -19.15 29.15
CA HIS A 849 -30.33 -18.32 27.97
C HIS A 849 -29.11 -17.47 27.61
N SER A 850 -28.48 -16.79 28.57
CA SER A 850 -27.29 -15.98 28.30
C SER A 850 -26.13 -16.86 27.82
N ALA A 851 -25.93 -18.04 28.41
CA ALA A 851 -24.88 -18.98 28.01
C ALA A 851 -25.02 -19.44 26.54
N ILE A 852 -26.24 -19.74 26.09
CA ILE A 852 -26.50 -20.10 24.68
C ILE A 852 -26.20 -18.91 23.76
N VAL A 853 -26.60 -17.70 24.16
CA VAL A 853 -26.35 -16.48 23.38
C VAL A 853 -24.86 -16.19 23.28
N ASP A 854 -24.11 -16.29 24.38
CA ASP A 854 -22.66 -16.05 24.41
C ASP A 854 -21.91 -17.05 23.53
N VAL A 855 -22.28 -18.33 23.58
CA VAL A 855 -21.70 -19.36 22.69
C VAL A 855 -22.05 -19.08 21.23
N ALA A 856 -23.30 -18.72 20.92
CA ALA A 856 -23.73 -18.42 19.56
C ALA A 856 -23.01 -17.17 19.01
N PHE A 857 -22.90 -16.10 19.81
CA PHE A 857 -22.17 -14.90 19.46
C PHE A 857 -20.67 -15.14 19.35
N GLY A 858 -20.09 -15.99 20.21
CA GLY A 858 -18.68 -16.38 20.11
C GLY A 858 -18.38 -17.11 18.80
N ILE A 859 -19.23 -18.07 18.41
CA ILE A 859 -19.11 -18.77 17.13
C ILE A 859 -19.30 -17.80 15.96
N ALA A 860 -20.35 -16.97 16.00
CA ALA A 860 -20.63 -15.99 14.95
C ALA A 860 -19.48 -14.99 14.79
N LEU A 861 -18.86 -14.56 15.89
CA LEU A 861 -17.74 -13.62 15.87
C LEU A 861 -16.49 -14.24 15.23
N ILE A 862 -16.18 -15.51 15.54
CA ILE A 862 -15.11 -16.26 14.86
C ILE A 862 -15.44 -16.40 13.37
N MET A 863 -16.66 -16.83 13.04
CA MET A 863 -17.11 -17.05 11.67
C MET A 863 -17.18 -15.77 10.83
N THR A 864 -17.38 -14.60 11.43
CA THR A 864 -17.40 -13.30 10.73
C THR A 864 -16.01 -12.67 10.62
N SER A 865 -15.09 -13.03 11.53
CA SER A 865 -13.72 -12.50 11.52
C SER A 865 -12.81 -13.18 10.49
N LEU A 866 -13.12 -14.42 10.09
CA LEU A 866 -12.33 -15.20 9.13
C LEU A 866 -12.56 -14.84 7.64
N PRO A 867 -13.80 -14.67 7.14
CA PRO A 867 -14.07 -14.43 5.72
C PRO A 867 -13.51 -13.09 5.26
N ARG A 868 -13.00 -13.07 4.03
CA ARG A 868 -12.46 -11.84 3.43
C ARG A 868 -13.56 -10.96 2.88
N GLY A 869 -13.46 -9.67 3.17
CA GLY A 869 -14.27 -8.64 2.52
C GLY A 869 -13.69 -8.30 1.14
N VAL A 870 -14.42 -7.52 0.35
CA VAL A 870 -13.89 -6.94 -0.89
C VAL A 870 -12.87 -5.86 -0.53
N ARG A 871 -11.61 -6.03 -0.95
CA ARG A 871 -10.58 -4.98 -0.85
C ARG A 871 -10.90 -3.87 -1.84
N SER A 872 -10.70 -2.62 -1.43
CA SER A 872 -10.79 -1.48 -2.34
C SER A 872 -9.73 -1.56 -3.46
N ARG A 873 -9.83 -0.68 -4.46
CA ARG A 873 -8.80 -0.53 -5.50
C ARG A 873 -7.62 0.32 -5.04
N GLU A 874 -7.61 0.74 -3.77
CA GLU A 874 -6.58 1.61 -3.23
C GLU A 874 -5.33 0.82 -2.82
N HIS A 875 -4.19 1.45 -3.03
CA HIS A 875 -2.85 1.00 -2.65
C HIS A 875 -2.22 1.99 -1.66
N TYR A 876 -1.40 1.45 -0.75
CA TYR A 876 -0.79 2.07 0.42
C TYR A 876 0.73 1.75 0.47
N ALA A 877 1.36 1.68 -0.71
CA ALA A 877 2.78 1.36 -0.89
C ALA A 877 3.21 0.05 -0.23
N SER A 878 4.28 0.07 0.59
CA SER A 878 4.77 -1.12 1.28
C SER A 878 3.80 -1.68 2.33
N TRP A 879 2.76 -0.92 2.71
CA TRP A 879 1.75 -1.35 3.67
C TRP A 879 0.74 -2.34 3.09
N ASP A 880 0.63 -2.42 1.76
CA ASP A 880 -0.28 -3.34 1.06
C ASP A 880 -0.12 -4.80 1.47
N ARG A 881 1.08 -5.19 1.92
CA ARG A 881 1.38 -6.54 2.43
C ARG A 881 0.61 -6.89 3.69
N TYR A 882 0.19 -5.89 4.47
CA TYR A 882 -0.52 -6.08 5.73
C TYR A 882 -2.03 -6.02 5.56
N ILE A 883 -2.55 -5.66 4.39
CA ILE A 883 -3.99 -5.49 4.17
C ILE A 883 -4.60 -6.84 3.77
N VAL A 884 -5.47 -7.38 4.63
CA VAL A 884 -6.03 -8.76 4.54
C VAL A 884 -7.51 -8.80 4.21
#